data_AF-M1BWG4-F1
#
_entry.id   AF-M1BWG4-F1
#
_cell.length_a   1.000
_cell.length_b   1.000
_cell.length_c   1.000
_cell.angle_alpha   90.00
_cell.angle_beta   90.00
_cell.angle_gamma   90.00
#
_symmetry.space_group_name_H-M   'P 1'
#
loop_
_entity.id
_entity.type
_entity.pdbx_description
1 polymer ?
#
loop_
_entity_poly.entity_id
_entity_poly.type
_entity_poly.pdbx_seq_one_letter_code
_entity_poly.pdbx_strand_id
1 'polypeptide(L)'
;MKRYRNGEIWDFEEEMQLLGDGFCDQREVILGLDGDTTCTVCVCMPLIPFADELPDPPPILSRAVAGCSNHNSVGVLNKDPFTESAARDALELVMADALSKAGSTRFCVQAVCLAVSGVNHPTDIERIMNWLRDIFPSHVQFFVQNDAVAALASGTMGKLHGCVLIAGTGTIAYGFTEDGRDARAAGAGPVLGDWGSGYGIAAQALTAAVRAYDGRGPYTALTPSILRKLDLSSPDELIGWTYSDPSWARIAALVPVVVTCAEGGDEVANKILRDAVQELASSVKAVVRRLQLCGEDGNDTFPLVMVGGVLEANKKWDIGREVINCICKDFPGVHPICPKVEPAIGAALLAWNLLASPNFISIHLNNNNKDDDYSLVRHCSEEPVKEMYALFYDNENFDQYVQFDVPFDAFESQFNIIGSCNGLLCLSDDLSRYWDVYYLWNPSIRKSVKLPKSIFTFETHGPFQHTLGFGYDSVRNDYKVVRIVHTDDYMGGLLVPPHVEVYKLSTGVWQDITHVAPCFKFYERIPGVYVNGACHWVAAKLKQGVSCHIMIVLFDMKDETFREMMVPGSLVVSFSFSANWFNLFVSEESLCLANRLFDDDGTIDIWRMKEYGHPESWVKQFSINSHITFNVGIVDEIFSLLNGGHQRQVAHFLVKPIASRENGQMLWRANNGLLVSYDTAVEKIENLGICNANFLPYRDALYVNTYKVSLILLDKRTDYLSGNTSSCEESI
;
A
#
# COMPACT_ATOMS: atom_id res chain seq x y z
N MET A 1 29.36 -28.65 -3.93
CA MET A 1 28.42 -27.59 -4.32
C MET A 1 28.17 -27.70 -5.81
N LYS A 2 26.96 -28.08 -6.22
CA LYS A 2 26.52 -27.86 -7.60
C LYS A 2 26.34 -26.35 -7.77
N ARG A 3 26.99 -25.77 -8.78
CA ARG A 3 26.75 -24.39 -9.18
C ARG A 3 25.43 -24.38 -9.94
N TYR A 4 24.38 -23.82 -9.35
CA TYR A 4 23.16 -23.54 -10.08
C TYR A 4 23.38 -22.26 -10.89
N ARG A 5 23.09 -22.28 -12.19
CA ARG A 5 22.92 -21.02 -12.96
C ARG A 5 21.55 -20.46 -12.59
N ASN A 6 21.36 -19.13 -12.57
CA ASN A 6 20.10 -18.46 -12.15
C ASN A 6 18.80 -19.05 -12.71
N GLY A 7 18.82 -19.77 -13.84
CA GLY A 7 17.65 -20.54 -14.32
C GLY A 7 17.25 -21.69 -13.37
N GLU A 8 18.21 -22.52 -12.96
CA GLU A 8 17.95 -23.81 -12.32
C GLU A 8 17.29 -23.74 -10.92
N ILE A 9 17.38 -22.59 -10.22
CA ILE A 9 16.74 -22.43 -8.89
C ILE A 9 15.23 -22.15 -9.04
N TRP A 10 14.84 -21.47 -10.14
CA TRP A 10 13.48 -21.01 -10.38
C TRP A 10 12.73 -21.84 -11.43
N ASP A 11 13.33 -22.92 -11.94
CA ASP A 11 12.73 -23.84 -12.93
C ASP A 11 11.33 -24.34 -12.52
N PHE A 12 11.02 -24.40 -11.21
CA PHE A 12 9.70 -24.80 -10.72
C PHE A 12 8.57 -23.87 -11.21
N GLU A 13 8.87 -22.60 -11.52
CA GLU A 13 7.87 -21.65 -12.03
C GLU A 13 7.38 -22.06 -13.43
N GLU A 14 8.24 -22.64 -14.26
CA GLU A 14 7.86 -23.15 -15.59
C GLU A 14 6.99 -24.41 -15.47
N GLU A 15 7.31 -25.31 -14.54
CA GLU A 15 6.49 -26.50 -14.25
C GLU A 15 5.10 -26.12 -13.72
N MET A 16 5.02 -25.08 -12.87
CA MET A 16 3.75 -24.55 -12.37
C MET A 16 2.87 -23.94 -13.47
N GLN A 17 3.48 -23.27 -14.46
CA GLN A 17 2.74 -22.75 -15.62
C GLN A 17 2.20 -23.86 -16.53
N LEU A 18 2.90 -24.99 -16.63
CA LEU A 18 2.51 -26.13 -17.48
C LEU A 18 1.41 -27.02 -16.87
N LEU A 19 1.26 -27.01 -15.54
CA LEU A 19 0.30 -27.87 -14.83
C LEU A 19 -1.16 -27.41 -14.89
N GLY A 20 -1.45 -26.24 -15.46
CA GLY A 20 -2.70 -25.94 -16.16
C GLY A 20 -4.01 -26.40 -15.51
N ASP A 21 -4.22 -26.17 -14.21
CA ASP A 21 -5.58 -26.04 -13.67
C ASP A 21 -5.92 -24.54 -13.66
N GLY A 22 -7.00 -24.18 -14.36
CA GLY A 22 -7.37 -22.80 -14.66
C GLY A 22 -7.39 -21.90 -13.43
N PHE A 23 -6.77 -20.73 -13.57
CA PHE A 23 -6.59 -19.73 -12.50
C PHE A 23 -6.00 -20.35 -11.23
N CYS A 24 -4.67 -20.49 -11.19
CA CYS A 24 -3.97 -20.33 -9.92
C CYS A 24 -4.49 -19.02 -9.34
N ASP A 25 -5.26 -19.10 -8.25
CA ASP A 25 -5.80 -17.94 -7.53
C ASP A 25 -4.59 -17.05 -7.25
N GLN A 26 -4.41 -15.97 -8.03
CA GLN A 26 -3.22 -15.10 -8.02
C GLN A 26 -3.25 -14.30 -6.71
N ARG A 27 -3.08 -15.02 -5.60
CA ARG A 27 -3.05 -14.44 -4.28
C ARG A 27 -1.69 -13.80 -4.12
N GLU A 28 -1.72 -12.50 -3.97
CA GLU A 28 -0.56 -11.70 -3.65
C GLU A 28 0.06 -12.18 -2.34
N VAL A 29 1.38 -12.19 -2.26
CA VAL A 29 2.11 -12.69 -1.09
C VAL A 29 3.20 -11.71 -0.63
N ILE A 30 3.59 -11.83 0.63
CA ILE A 30 4.71 -11.13 1.24
C ILE A 30 5.72 -12.16 1.73
N LEU A 31 7.00 -11.90 1.50
CA LEU A 31 8.10 -12.68 2.06
C LEU A 31 8.72 -11.96 3.26
N GLY A 32 8.82 -12.66 4.38
CA GLY A 32 9.56 -12.23 5.57
C GLY A 32 10.76 -13.13 5.81
N LEU A 33 11.95 -12.53 5.95
CA LEU A 33 13.19 -13.25 6.16
C LEU A 33 13.89 -12.79 7.42
N ASP A 34 14.41 -13.78 8.16
CA ASP A 34 15.27 -13.59 9.33
C ASP A 34 16.57 -14.38 9.13
N GLY A 35 17.68 -13.66 8.99
CA GLY A 35 19.01 -14.21 8.78
C GLY A 35 19.91 -13.98 9.98
N ASP A 36 20.19 -15.04 10.73
CA ASP A 36 21.15 -15.00 11.83
C ASP A 36 22.54 -15.50 11.40
N THR A 37 23.47 -15.65 12.35
CA THR A 37 24.83 -16.14 12.07
C THR A 37 24.92 -17.62 11.65
N THR A 38 23.84 -18.38 11.79
CA THR A 38 23.79 -19.85 11.62
C THR A 38 22.86 -20.30 10.48
N CYS A 39 21.66 -19.71 10.37
CA CYS A 39 20.67 -20.06 9.37
C CYS A 39 19.87 -18.84 8.91
N THR A 40 19.17 -19.00 7.80
CA THR A 40 18.20 -18.02 7.29
C THR A 40 16.85 -18.69 7.19
N VAL A 41 15.84 -18.09 7.79
CA VAL A 41 14.45 -18.51 7.72
C VAL A 41 13.70 -17.59 6.77
N CYS A 42 12.93 -18.15 5.85
CA CYS A 42 12.00 -17.41 5.00
C CYS A 42 10.58 -17.90 5.24
N VAL A 43 9.65 -16.96 5.38
CA VAL A 43 8.23 -17.21 5.56
C VAL A 43 7.48 -16.54 4.41
N CYS A 44 6.55 -17.28 3.80
CA CYS A 44 5.60 -16.74 2.83
C CYS A 44 4.24 -16.54 3.51
N MET A 45 3.75 -15.31 3.51
CA MET A 45 2.48 -14.89 4.09
C MET A 45 1.57 -14.39 2.96
N PRO A 46 0.26 -14.69 2.94
CA PRO A 46 -0.62 -14.05 1.97
C PRO A 46 -0.71 -12.55 2.26
N LEU A 47 -0.84 -11.73 1.23
CA LEU A 47 -1.14 -10.31 1.41
C LEU A 47 -2.57 -10.19 1.93
N ILE A 48 -2.70 -9.91 3.23
CA ILE A 48 -3.99 -9.67 3.86
C ILE A 48 -4.41 -8.24 3.52
N PRO A 49 -5.67 -7.98 3.13
CA PRO A 49 -6.11 -6.61 2.92
C PRO A 49 -5.94 -5.75 4.19
N PHE A 50 -5.37 -4.56 4.04
CA PHE A 50 -4.99 -3.69 5.17
C PHE A 50 -6.12 -3.22 6.08
N ALA A 51 -7.37 -3.37 5.64
CA ALA A 51 -8.57 -3.02 6.40
C ALA A 51 -9.06 -4.16 7.33
N ASP A 52 -8.52 -5.37 7.18
CA ASP A 52 -8.93 -6.53 7.99
C ASP A 52 -8.02 -6.61 9.23
N GLU A 53 -8.60 -6.99 10.38
CA GLU A 53 -7.77 -7.30 11.55
C GLU A 53 -6.86 -8.49 11.22
N LEU A 54 -5.56 -8.33 11.51
CA LEU A 54 -4.57 -9.39 11.37
C LEU A 54 -4.99 -10.60 12.22
N PRO A 55 -5.17 -11.80 11.63
CA PRO A 55 -5.49 -13.00 12.39
C PRO A 55 -4.42 -13.27 13.46
N ASP A 56 -4.83 -13.75 14.64
CA ASP A 56 -3.92 -14.27 15.67
C ASP A 56 -4.13 -15.80 15.79
N PRO A 57 -3.20 -16.64 15.29
CA PRO A 57 -1.91 -16.29 14.69
C PRO A 57 -2.02 -15.87 13.20
N PRO A 58 -1.03 -15.12 12.66
CA PRO A 58 -1.00 -14.74 11.26
C PRO A 58 -0.98 -15.96 10.32
N PRO A 59 -1.69 -15.91 9.18
CA PRO A 59 -1.73 -17.02 8.23
C PRO A 59 -0.39 -17.19 7.53
N ILE A 60 0.21 -18.38 7.62
CA ILE A 60 1.47 -18.69 6.93
C ILE A 60 1.21 -19.72 5.83
N LEU A 61 1.59 -19.40 4.59
CA LEU A 61 1.48 -20.33 3.46
C LEU A 61 2.61 -21.34 3.48
N SER A 62 3.83 -20.88 3.76
CA SER A 62 5.01 -21.75 3.79
C SER A 62 6.13 -21.18 4.65
N ARG A 63 7.05 -22.08 5.02
CA ARG A 63 8.28 -21.77 5.76
C ARG A 63 9.44 -22.58 5.18
N ALA A 64 10.57 -21.91 4.94
CA ALA A 64 11.80 -22.49 4.42
C ALA A 64 12.99 -22.10 5.30
N VAL A 65 14.03 -22.94 5.31
CA VAL A 65 15.27 -22.70 6.05
C VAL A 65 16.46 -23.06 5.17
N ALA A 66 17.42 -22.15 5.08
CA ALA A 66 18.69 -22.38 4.39
C ALA A 66 19.89 -22.01 5.29
N GLY A 67 21.10 -22.13 4.74
CA GLY A 67 22.33 -21.74 5.42
C GLY A 67 22.38 -20.23 5.74
N CYS A 68 23.45 -19.85 6.44
CA CYS A 68 23.70 -18.47 6.85
C CYS A 68 23.77 -17.51 5.65
N SER A 69 22.98 -16.43 5.71
CA SER A 69 22.96 -15.33 4.72
C SER A 69 23.79 -14.11 5.16
N ASN A 70 24.38 -14.14 6.36
CA ASN A 70 25.23 -13.06 6.85
C ASN A 70 26.56 -13.03 6.09
N HIS A 71 26.72 -12.03 5.22
CA HIS A 71 27.92 -11.85 4.40
C HIS A 71 29.21 -11.67 5.24
N ASN A 72 29.10 -11.17 6.48
CA ASN A 72 30.25 -11.03 7.38
C ASN A 72 30.66 -12.37 8.00
N SER A 73 29.71 -13.28 8.21
CA SER A 73 29.98 -14.62 8.77
C SER A 73 30.47 -15.61 7.71
N VAL A 74 29.94 -15.55 6.50
CA VAL A 74 30.37 -16.41 5.37
C VAL A 74 31.78 -16.03 4.88
N GLY A 75 32.25 -14.81 5.16
CA GLY A 75 33.52 -14.25 4.68
C GLY A 75 34.74 -14.40 5.58
N VAL A 76 34.67 -15.05 6.75
CA VAL A 76 35.80 -15.08 7.71
C VAL A 76 37.00 -15.90 7.23
N LEU A 77 36.86 -16.75 6.21
CA LEU A 77 37.97 -17.59 5.75
C LEU A 77 38.75 -17.10 4.55
N ASN A 78 38.27 -16.18 3.71
CA ASN A 78 39.06 -15.47 2.68
C ASN A 78 38.15 -14.41 2.02
N LYS A 79 38.68 -13.20 1.78
CA LYS A 79 38.07 -12.18 0.89
C LYS A 79 38.15 -12.66 -0.57
N ASP A 80 37.49 -13.77 -0.87
CA ASP A 80 37.46 -14.40 -2.18
C ASP A 80 36.11 -14.08 -2.84
N PRO A 81 36.04 -13.64 -4.12
CA PRO A 81 34.78 -13.46 -4.84
C PRO A 81 33.81 -14.66 -4.80
N PHE A 82 34.30 -15.85 -4.43
CA PHE A 82 33.52 -17.08 -4.31
C PHE A 82 32.63 -17.15 -3.04
N THR A 83 32.95 -16.45 -1.94
CA THR A 83 32.15 -16.47 -0.70
C THR A 83 30.94 -15.54 -0.75
N GLU A 84 30.97 -14.51 -1.60
CA GLU A 84 29.82 -13.62 -1.86
C GLU A 84 28.67 -14.35 -2.56
N SER A 85 29.00 -15.24 -3.50
CA SER A 85 28.02 -16.13 -4.15
C SER A 85 27.23 -16.92 -3.11
N ALA A 86 27.89 -17.47 -2.09
CA ALA A 86 27.23 -18.37 -1.15
C ALA A 86 26.13 -17.71 -0.30
N ALA A 87 26.30 -16.44 0.12
CA ALA A 87 25.28 -15.73 0.88
C ALA A 87 24.07 -15.35 -0.01
N ARG A 88 24.34 -14.89 -1.24
CA ARG A 88 23.30 -14.64 -2.25
C ARG A 88 22.55 -15.92 -2.62
N ASP A 89 23.28 -17.00 -2.89
CA ASP A 89 22.73 -18.32 -3.25
C ASP A 89 21.86 -18.86 -2.10
N ALA A 90 22.25 -18.66 -0.84
CA ALA A 90 21.45 -19.06 0.32
C ALA A 90 20.13 -18.27 0.43
N LEU A 91 20.17 -16.96 0.18
CA LEU A 91 18.97 -16.11 0.13
C LEU A 91 18.04 -16.51 -1.01
N GLU A 92 18.60 -16.70 -2.20
CA GLU A 92 17.83 -17.06 -3.39
C GLU A 92 17.18 -18.44 -3.22
N LEU A 93 17.93 -19.43 -2.71
CA LEU A 93 17.42 -20.77 -2.44
C LEU A 93 16.30 -20.79 -1.39
N VAL A 94 16.44 -20.03 -0.30
CA VAL A 94 15.42 -20.03 0.77
C VAL A 94 14.13 -19.34 0.31
N MET A 95 14.23 -18.30 -0.53
CA MET A 95 13.06 -17.65 -1.12
C MET A 95 12.38 -18.53 -2.16
N ALA A 96 13.15 -19.21 -3.02
CA ALA A 96 12.62 -20.14 -4.00
C ALA A 96 11.90 -21.34 -3.34
N ASP A 97 12.51 -21.94 -2.31
CA ASP A 97 11.90 -23.04 -1.55
C ASP A 97 10.61 -22.60 -0.83
N ALA A 98 10.58 -21.38 -0.26
CA ALA A 98 9.37 -20.84 0.33
C ALA A 98 8.25 -20.64 -0.70
N LEU A 99 8.56 -20.03 -1.86
CA LEU A 99 7.58 -19.77 -2.92
C LEU A 99 7.05 -21.07 -3.55
N SER A 100 7.94 -22.03 -3.82
CA SER A 100 7.59 -23.35 -4.33
C SER A 100 6.63 -24.08 -3.38
N LYS A 101 6.93 -24.11 -2.08
CA LYS A 101 6.04 -24.72 -1.06
C LYS A 101 4.71 -23.99 -0.89
N ALA A 102 4.68 -22.68 -1.13
CA ALA A 102 3.46 -21.88 -1.08
C ALA A 102 2.60 -22.05 -2.33
N GLY A 103 3.12 -22.66 -3.40
CA GLY A 103 2.47 -22.67 -4.71
C GLY A 103 2.36 -21.27 -5.30
N SER A 104 3.37 -20.41 -5.11
CA SER A 104 3.42 -19.04 -5.60
C SER A 104 4.67 -18.80 -6.46
N THR A 105 4.62 -17.78 -7.30
CA THR A 105 5.75 -17.36 -8.15
C THR A 105 6.26 -15.99 -7.72
N ARG A 106 7.44 -15.60 -8.20
CA ARG A 106 8.02 -14.26 -7.97
C ARG A 106 7.11 -13.13 -8.42
N PHE A 107 6.27 -13.36 -9.43
CA PHE A 107 5.29 -12.38 -9.92
C PHE A 107 4.21 -12.04 -8.88
N CYS A 108 3.84 -13.00 -8.02
CA CYS A 108 2.79 -12.80 -7.01
C CYS A 108 3.31 -12.08 -5.75
N VAL A 109 4.63 -11.89 -5.62
CA VAL A 109 5.23 -11.23 -4.46
C VAL A 109 5.01 -9.72 -4.56
N GLN A 110 4.50 -9.10 -3.49
CA GLN A 110 4.32 -7.65 -3.42
C GLN A 110 5.41 -6.96 -2.59
N ALA A 111 5.91 -7.64 -1.55
CA ALA A 111 7.04 -7.15 -0.78
C ALA A 111 7.91 -8.28 -0.20
N VAL A 112 9.18 -7.95 0.02
CA VAL A 112 10.16 -8.75 0.73
C VAL A 112 10.76 -7.90 1.85
N CYS A 113 10.58 -8.33 3.10
CA CYS A 113 11.32 -7.77 4.23
C CYS A 113 12.41 -8.74 4.65
N LEU A 114 13.66 -8.31 4.54
CA LEU A 114 14.85 -9.08 4.86
C LEU A 114 15.55 -8.45 6.08
N ALA A 115 15.47 -9.13 7.21
CA ALA A 115 16.19 -8.77 8.43
C ALA A 115 17.40 -9.68 8.60
N VAL A 116 18.61 -9.12 8.53
CA VAL A 116 19.84 -9.93 8.58
C VAL A 116 20.84 -9.33 9.56
N SER A 117 21.43 -10.21 10.38
CA SER A 117 22.51 -9.84 11.29
C SER A 117 23.71 -9.27 10.52
N GLY A 118 24.23 -8.15 11.01
CA GLY A 118 25.45 -7.53 10.46
C GLY A 118 25.21 -6.49 9.36
N VAL A 119 23.97 -6.33 8.90
CA VAL A 119 23.57 -5.22 8.02
C VAL A 119 23.45 -3.95 8.86
N ASN A 120 24.56 -3.21 8.97
CA ASN A 120 24.65 -2.03 9.84
C ASN A 120 25.04 -0.76 9.07
N HIS A 121 25.53 -0.89 7.83
CA HIS A 121 25.99 0.22 7.03
C HIS A 121 25.11 0.40 5.78
N PRO A 122 24.84 1.64 5.31
CA PRO A 122 24.05 1.89 4.11
C PRO A 122 24.54 1.13 2.86
N THR A 123 25.86 0.90 2.75
CA THR A 123 26.44 0.12 1.65
C THR A 123 26.03 -1.35 1.66
N ASP A 124 25.83 -1.94 2.84
CA ASP A 124 25.37 -3.33 2.96
C ASP A 124 23.90 -3.44 2.54
N ILE A 125 23.10 -2.46 2.95
CA ILE A 125 21.69 -2.32 2.56
C ILE A 125 21.59 -2.20 1.03
N GLU A 126 22.29 -1.26 0.40
CA GLU A 126 22.25 -1.08 -1.06
C GLU A 126 22.67 -2.34 -1.83
N ARG A 127 23.68 -3.05 -1.34
CA ARG A 127 24.16 -4.29 -1.98
C ARG A 127 23.10 -5.37 -1.97
N ILE A 128 22.46 -5.61 -0.82
CA ILE A 128 21.37 -6.59 -0.69
C ILE A 128 20.17 -6.17 -1.53
N MET A 129 19.82 -4.89 -1.54
CA MET A 129 18.75 -4.35 -2.39
C MET A 129 19.01 -4.63 -3.87
N ASN A 130 20.26 -4.51 -4.34
CA ASN A 130 20.61 -4.85 -5.72
C ASN A 130 20.44 -6.36 -6.01
N TRP A 131 20.80 -7.25 -5.08
CA TRP A 131 20.54 -8.68 -5.25
C TRP A 131 19.04 -8.99 -5.35
N LEU A 132 18.21 -8.35 -4.54
CA LEU A 132 16.76 -8.55 -4.58
C LEU A 132 16.15 -8.04 -5.90
N ARG A 133 16.64 -6.90 -6.42
CA ARG A 133 16.23 -6.36 -7.73
C ARG A 133 16.60 -7.27 -8.91
N ASP A 134 17.70 -8.01 -8.81
CA ASP A 134 18.08 -9.00 -9.83
C ASP A 134 17.15 -10.23 -9.82
N ILE A 135 16.57 -10.56 -8.67
CA ILE A 135 15.78 -11.79 -8.46
C ILE A 135 14.31 -11.58 -8.78
N PHE A 136 13.73 -10.46 -8.36
CA PHE A 136 12.30 -10.17 -8.42
C PHE A 136 11.92 -9.15 -9.49
N PRO A 137 10.67 -9.18 -10.00
CA PRO A 137 10.14 -8.15 -10.89
C PRO A 137 10.17 -6.73 -10.30
N SER A 138 10.05 -5.72 -11.15
CA SER A 138 10.17 -4.30 -10.78
C SER A 138 9.07 -3.79 -9.84
N HIS A 139 7.91 -4.44 -9.77
CA HIS A 139 6.82 -4.02 -8.87
C HIS A 139 7.08 -4.38 -7.40
N VAL A 140 7.95 -5.37 -7.14
CA VAL A 140 8.19 -5.89 -5.79
C VAL A 140 8.95 -4.89 -4.93
N GLN A 141 8.46 -4.69 -3.72
CA GLN A 141 9.05 -3.76 -2.76
C GLN A 141 10.03 -4.46 -1.82
N PHE A 142 11.14 -3.80 -1.50
CA PHE A 142 12.19 -4.39 -0.67
C PHE A 142 12.43 -3.55 0.59
N PHE A 143 12.45 -4.22 1.74
CA PHE A 143 12.80 -3.63 3.03
C PHE A 143 13.96 -4.44 3.60
N VAL A 144 15.14 -3.82 3.71
CA VAL A 144 16.32 -4.47 4.28
C VAL A 144 16.60 -3.85 5.64
N GLN A 145 16.63 -4.69 6.68
CA GLN A 145 16.68 -4.29 8.08
C GLN A 145 17.73 -5.12 8.85
N ASN A 146 18.04 -4.66 10.06
CA ASN A 146 18.82 -5.43 11.03
C ASN A 146 17.94 -6.54 11.66
N ASP A 147 18.54 -7.65 12.07
CA ASP A 147 17.87 -8.79 12.73
C ASP A 147 17.05 -8.38 13.97
N ALA A 148 17.53 -7.41 14.74
CA ALA A 148 16.80 -6.87 15.88
C ALA A 148 15.45 -6.22 15.50
N VAL A 149 15.31 -5.73 14.27
CA VAL A 149 14.06 -5.11 13.79
C VAL A 149 12.98 -6.19 13.60
N ALA A 150 13.34 -7.35 13.03
CA ALA A 150 12.43 -8.48 12.90
C ALA A 150 12.03 -9.05 14.26
N ALA A 151 12.98 -9.11 15.21
CA ALA A 151 12.71 -9.54 16.58
C ALA A 151 11.77 -8.58 17.33
N LEU A 152 11.91 -7.26 17.13
CA LEU A 152 10.95 -6.29 17.68
C LEU A 152 9.57 -6.49 17.04
N ALA A 153 9.52 -6.55 15.71
CA ALA A 153 8.30 -6.68 14.94
C ALA A 153 7.51 -7.96 15.26
N SER A 154 8.18 -9.06 15.64
CA SER A 154 7.50 -10.30 16.02
C SER A 154 6.77 -10.20 17.37
N GLY A 155 7.22 -9.32 18.27
CA GLY A 155 6.54 -9.04 19.54
C GLY A 155 5.43 -7.99 19.41
N THR A 156 5.52 -7.10 18.43
CA THR A 156 4.62 -5.95 18.27
C THR A 156 3.66 -6.06 17.08
N MET A 157 3.53 -7.25 16.50
CA MET A 157 2.69 -7.53 15.32
C MET A 157 3.01 -6.61 14.13
N GLY A 158 4.30 -6.48 13.82
CA GLY A 158 4.82 -5.70 12.71
C GLY A 158 5.02 -4.20 12.98
N LYS A 159 4.71 -3.69 14.18
CA LYS A 159 4.86 -2.26 14.51
C LYS A 159 6.26 -1.95 15.03
N LEU A 160 6.94 -0.96 14.46
CA LEU A 160 8.24 -0.50 14.96
C LEU A 160 8.07 0.57 16.05
N HIS A 161 7.69 0.12 17.24
CA HIS A 161 7.58 0.96 18.43
C HIS A 161 8.00 0.18 19.68
N GLY A 162 8.74 0.84 20.57
CA GLY A 162 9.23 0.28 21.82
C GLY A 162 10.68 -0.18 21.77
N CYS A 163 11.03 -1.18 22.57
CA CYS A 163 12.39 -1.70 22.69
C CYS A 163 12.38 -3.22 22.55
N VAL A 164 13.37 -3.78 21.88
CA VAL A 164 13.70 -5.20 21.90
C VAL A 164 14.99 -5.42 22.70
N LEU A 165 15.02 -6.47 23.51
CA LEU A 165 16.20 -7.01 24.15
C LEU A 165 16.42 -8.43 23.62
N ILE A 166 17.52 -8.62 22.91
CA ILE A 166 17.97 -9.94 22.48
C ILE A 166 19.10 -10.38 23.42
N ALA A 167 18.97 -11.56 24.03
CA ALA A 167 20.07 -12.22 24.73
C ALA A 167 20.10 -13.72 24.41
N GLY A 168 21.03 -14.09 23.53
CA GLY A 168 21.34 -15.45 23.14
C GLY A 168 22.84 -15.67 23.24
N THR A 169 23.49 -16.12 22.17
CA THR A 169 24.96 -16.19 22.11
C THR A 169 25.60 -14.81 22.30
N GLY A 170 25.04 -13.78 21.66
CA GLY A 170 25.36 -12.36 21.87
C GLY A 170 24.20 -11.63 22.55
N THR A 171 24.28 -10.30 22.66
CA THR A 171 23.19 -9.49 23.19
C THR A 171 23.10 -8.13 22.51
N ILE A 172 21.89 -7.60 22.35
CA ILE A 172 21.62 -6.27 21.80
C ILE A 172 20.31 -5.74 22.40
N ALA A 173 20.30 -4.46 22.74
CA ALA A 173 19.07 -3.71 22.98
C ALA A 173 18.88 -2.70 21.85
N TYR A 174 17.72 -2.70 21.22
CA TYR A 174 17.41 -1.80 20.11
C TYR A 174 15.98 -1.31 20.21
N GLY A 175 15.70 -0.06 19.88
CA GLY A 175 14.36 0.50 20.04
C GLY A 175 14.03 1.55 19.01
N PHE A 176 12.73 1.80 18.88
CA PHE A 176 12.14 2.74 17.95
C PHE A 176 11.02 3.54 18.62
N THR A 177 10.93 4.81 18.30
CA THR A 177 9.77 5.66 18.59
C THR A 177 8.77 5.63 17.43
N GLU A 178 7.53 6.06 17.66
CA GLU A 178 6.51 6.08 16.59
C GLU A 178 6.87 7.03 15.44
N ASP A 179 7.65 8.09 15.71
CA ASP A 179 8.18 9.01 14.69
C ASP A 179 9.41 8.46 13.95
N GLY A 180 9.83 7.23 14.22
CA GLY A 180 10.87 6.51 13.49
C GLY A 180 12.30 6.78 13.95
N ARG A 181 12.52 7.42 15.11
CA ARG A 181 13.86 7.55 15.71
C ARG A 181 14.26 6.21 16.32
N ASP A 182 15.52 5.83 16.15
CA ASP A 182 16.08 4.59 16.68
C ASP A 182 17.22 4.84 17.68
N ALA A 183 17.45 3.86 18.56
CA ALA A 183 18.63 3.85 19.42
C ALA A 183 19.04 2.43 19.78
N ARG A 184 20.37 2.20 19.80
CA ARG A 184 20.99 0.92 20.14
C ARG A 184 21.83 1.00 21.41
N ALA A 185 21.87 -0.10 22.17
CA ALA A 185 22.85 -0.37 23.21
C ALA A 185 23.31 -1.84 23.16
N ALA A 186 24.53 -2.11 23.64
CA ALA A 186 25.21 -3.39 23.46
C ALA A 186 25.38 -3.80 21.98
N GLY A 187 25.62 -5.08 21.70
CA GLY A 187 25.79 -5.61 20.34
C GLY A 187 27.16 -5.30 19.73
N ALA A 188 28.16 -5.03 20.57
CA ALA A 188 29.53 -4.74 20.13
C ALA A 188 30.42 -6.00 20.10
N GLY A 189 29.86 -7.14 20.49
CA GLY A 189 30.57 -8.40 20.62
C GLY A 189 31.15 -8.62 22.02
N PRO A 190 31.61 -9.85 22.29
CA PRO A 190 32.05 -10.28 23.62
C PRO A 190 33.33 -9.61 24.12
N VAL A 191 34.12 -9.04 23.22
CA VAL A 191 35.36 -8.31 23.58
C VAL A 191 35.03 -6.93 24.13
N LEU A 192 33.97 -6.28 23.64
CA LEU A 192 33.70 -4.86 23.87
C LEU A 192 32.59 -4.59 24.89
N GLY A 193 31.81 -5.57 25.31
CA GLY A 193 30.83 -5.31 26.37
C GLY A 193 29.61 -6.22 26.45
N ASP A 194 29.47 -7.25 25.62
CA ASP A 194 28.29 -8.13 25.63
C ASP A 194 28.27 -9.10 26.83
N TRP A 195 28.54 -8.62 28.05
CA TRP A 195 28.70 -9.40 29.28
C TRP A 195 27.41 -10.07 29.76
N GLY A 196 26.26 -9.51 29.39
CA GLY A 196 24.93 -10.09 29.63
C GLY A 196 24.54 -11.21 28.65
N SER A 197 25.31 -11.43 27.58
CA SER A 197 25.07 -12.51 26.63
C SER A 197 25.42 -13.88 27.21
N GLY A 198 24.98 -14.95 26.53
CA GLY A 198 25.35 -16.31 26.90
C GLY A 198 26.87 -16.54 26.84
N TYR A 199 27.56 -15.96 25.84
CA TYR A 199 29.03 -15.97 25.83
C TYR A 199 29.59 -15.24 27.04
N GLY A 200 29.08 -14.03 27.34
CA GLY A 200 29.55 -13.20 28.45
C GLY A 200 29.41 -13.89 29.81
N ILE A 201 28.28 -14.53 30.07
CA ILE A 201 28.01 -15.32 31.28
C ILE A 201 28.98 -16.50 31.37
N ALA A 202 29.12 -17.28 30.30
CA ALA A 202 29.98 -18.45 30.28
C ALA A 202 31.48 -18.12 30.38
N ALA A 203 31.93 -17.06 29.72
CA ALA A 203 33.31 -16.59 29.77
C ALA A 203 33.70 -16.12 31.18
N GLN A 204 32.79 -15.45 31.88
CA GLN A 204 32.98 -15.09 33.29
C GLN A 204 33.04 -16.34 34.18
N ALA A 205 32.23 -17.37 33.91
CA ALA A 205 32.27 -18.64 34.65
C ALA A 205 33.57 -19.43 34.41
N LEU A 206 34.07 -19.49 33.17
CA LEU A 206 35.37 -20.07 32.84
C LEU A 206 36.50 -19.32 33.56
N THR A 207 36.45 -17.98 33.54
CA THR A 207 37.41 -17.14 34.25
C THR A 207 37.37 -17.39 35.75
N ALA A 208 36.18 -17.51 36.34
CA ALA A 208 36.01 -17.83 37.74
C ALA A 208 36.57 -19.21 38.10
N ALA A 209 36.36 -20.21 37.25
CA ALA A 209 36.86 -21.57 37.46
C ALA A 209 38.40 -21.62 37.47
N VAL A 210 39.06 -20.91 36.54
CA VAL A 210 40.53 -20.80 36.48
C VAL A 210 41.07 -20.04 37.69
N ARG A 211 40.44 -18.92 38.07
CA ARG A 211 40.83 -18.15 39.27
C ARG A 211 40.69 -18.93 40.56
N ALA A 212 39.67 -19.77 40.69
CA ALA A 212 39.50 -20.63 41.84
C ALA A 212 40.60 -21.70 41.92
N TYR A 213 41.03 -22.23 40.76
CA TYR A 213 42.09 -23.23 40.68
C TYR A 213 43.48 -22.67 41.02
N ASP A 214 43.83 -21.50 40.48
CA ASP A 214 45.15 -20.87 40.71
C ASP A 214 45.23 -20.05 42.02
N GLY A 215 44.16 -20.03 42.82
CA GLY A 215 44.10 -19.39 44.12
C GLY A 215 43.82 -17.88 44.11
N ARG A 216 43.54 -17.27 42.94
CA ARG A 216 43.18 -15.84 42.83
C ARG A 216 41.69 -15.55 43.07
N GLY A 217 40.87 -16.58 43.20
CA GLY A 217 39.42 -16.49 43.41
C GLY A 217 38.94 -17.41 44.52
N PRO A 218 37.71 -17.20 45.02
CA PRO A 218 37.09 -18.12 45.97
C PRO A 218 36.82 -19.47 45.33
N TYR A 219 36.69 -20.51 46.15
CA TYR A 219 36.18 -21.81 45.69
C TYR A 219 34.78 -21.66 45.07
N THR A 220 34.52 -22.38 43.98
CA THR A 220 33.22 -22.39 43.30
C THR A 220 32.89 -23.79 42.78
N ALA A 221 31.60 -24.15 42.86
CA ALA A 221 31.05 -25.35 42.25
C ALA A 221 31.10 -25.32 40.71
N LEU A 222 31.38 -24.16 40.10
CA LEU A 222 31.58 -24.01 38.66
C LEU A 222 32.76 -24.86 38.17
N THR A 223 33.88 -24.88 38.89
CA THR A 223 35.09 -25.61 38.46
C THR A 223 34.81 -27.10 38.21
N PRO A 224 34.35 -27.91 39.19
CA PRO A 224 34.06 -29.33 38.95
C PRO A 224 32.90 -29.56 37.97
N SER A 225 31.94 -28.64 37.87
CA SER A 225 30.76 -28.80 36.99
C SER A 225 31.09 -28.53 35.53
N ILE A 226 31.92 -27.53 35.24
CA ILE A 226 32.40 -27.22 33.89
C ILE A 226 33.30 -28.35 33.39
N LEU A 227 34.26 -28.81 34.20
CA LEU A 227 35.13 -29.93 33.83
C LEU A 227 34.34 -31.18 33.46
N ARG A 228 33.32 -31.53 34.25
CA ARG A 228 32.42 -32.65 33.96
C ARG A 228 31.63 -32.46 32.67
N LYS A 229 31.15 -31.24 32.39
CA LYS A 229 30.39 -30.93 31.18
C LYS A 229 31.27 -31.02 29.92
N LEU A 230 32.55 -30.66 30.05
CA LEU A 230 33.51 -30.64 28.96
C LEU A 230 34.35 -31.92 28.82
N ASP A 231 34.16 -32.88 29.74
CA ASP A 231 34.94 -34.12 29.84
C ASP A 231 36.46 -33.87 29.97
N LEU A 232 36.83 -32.89 30.79
CA LEU A 232 38.21 -32.50 31.05
C LEU A 232 38.69 -33.02 32.41
N SER A 233 39.95 -33.45 32.48
CA SER A 233 40.52 -34.06 33.69
C SER A 233 41.12 -33.02 34.66
N SER A 234 41.57 -31.88 34.15
CA SER A 234 42.15 -30.78 34.95
C SER A 234 41.71 -29.38 34.44
N PRO A 235 41.60 -28.36 35.32
CA PRO A 235 41.44 -26.96 34.92
C PRO A 235 42.50 -26.44 33.95
N ASP A 236 43.71 -27.01 33.93
CA ASP A 236 44.77 -26.61 32.98
C ASP A 236 44.36 -26.86 31.51
N GLU A 237 43.49 -27.84 31.26
CA GLU A 237 43.00 -28.17 29.92
C GLU A 237 41.98 -27.15 29.39
N LEU A 238 41.41 -26.31 30.26
CA LEU A 238 40.44 -25.27 29.87
C LEU A 238 41.04 -24.26 28.89
N ILE A 239 42.35 -23.96 29.03
CA ILE A 239 43.05 -23.04 28.12
C ILE A 239 43.05 -23.62 26.71
N GLY A 240 43.50 -24.88 26.57
CA GLY A 240 43.51 -25.59 25.29
C GLY A 240 42.12 -25.70 24.67
N TRP A 241 41.12 -26.07 25.48
CA TRP A 241 39.73 -26.19 25.02
C TRP A 241 39.15 -24.84 24.58
N THR A 242 39.43 -23.74 25.29
CA THR A 242 38.87 -22.41 24.98
C THR A 242 39.43 -21.85 23.67
N TYR A 243 40.74 -21.98 23.45
CA TYR A 243 41.40 -21.43 22.26
C TYR A 243 41.41 -22.39 21.06
N SER A 244 40.94 -23.63 21.20
CA SER A 244 40.90 -24.59 20.08
C SER A 244 39.82 -24.30 19.05
N ASP A 245 38.78 -23.53 19.42
CA ASP A 245 37.67 -23.18 18.53
C ASP A 245 37.10 -21.80 18.91
N PRO A 246 37.09 -20.81 18.00
CA PRO A 246 36.61 -19.45 18.27
C PRO A 246 35.07 -19.32 18.36
N SER A 247 34.31 -20.41 18.19
CA SER A 247 32.85 -20.40 18.20
C SER A 247 32.25 -19.86 19.50
N TRP A 248 31.52 -18.74 19.41
CA TRP A 248 30.84 -18.15 20.56
C TRP A 248 29.74 -19.07 21.12
N ALA A 249 29.03 -19.76 20.22
CA ALA A 249 27.94 -20.67 20.59
C ALA A 249 28.42 -21.82 21.48
N ARG A 250 29.64 -22.34 21.22
CA ARG A 250 30.25 -23.39 22.03
C ARG A 250 30.53 -22.93 23.46
N ILE A 251 30.97 -21.69 23.64
CA ILE A 251 31.16 -21.09 24.97
C ILE A 251 29.80 -20.83 25.64
N ALA A 252 28.86 -20.20 24.93
CA ALA A 252 27.53 -19.90 25.44
C ALA A 252 26.73 -21.14 25.89
N ALA A 253 27.01 -22.32 25.31
CA ALA A 253 26.42 -23.59 25.73
C ALA A 253 26.73 -24.00 27.20
N LEU A 254 27.64 -23.30 27.88
CA LEU A 254 27.92 -23.50 29.31
C LEU A 254 26.96 -22.77 30.25
N VAL A 255 26.11 -21.84 29.76
CA VAL A 255 25.15 -21.08 30.59
C VAL A 255 24.29 -21.98 31.50
N PRO A 256 23.72 -23.12 31.03
CA PRO A 256 22.93 -24.00 31.90
C PRO A 256 23.72 -24.54 33.10
N VAL A 257 25.04 -24.72 32.97
CA VAL A 257 25.91 -25.14 34.08
C VAL A 257 26.01 -24.02 35.12
N VAL A 258 26.16 -22.77 34.66
CA VAL A 258 26.21 -21.59 35.54
C VAL A 258 24.92 -21.43 36.33
N VAL A 259 23.78 -21.55 35.64
CA VAL A 259 22.44 -21.51 36.26
C VAL A 259 22.31 -22.62 37.29
N THR A 260 22.66 -23.87 36.94
CA THR A 260 22.58 -25.01 37.87
C THR A 260 23.44 -24.81 39.13
N CYS A 261 24.65 -24.27 38.98
CA CYS A 261 25.52 -23.96 40.12
C CYS A 261 24.91 -22.85 41.02
N ALA A 262 24.34 -21.80 40.42
CA ALA A 262 23.67 -20.73 41.16
C ALA A 262 22.45 -21.25 41.93
N GLU A 263 21.62 -22.10 41.31
CA GLU A 263 20.48 -22.76 41.95
C GLU A 263 20.90 -23.69 43.10
N GLY A 264 22.13 -24.24 43.02
CA GLY A 264 22.79 -25.01 44.07
C GLY A 264 23.37 -24.16 45.22
N GLY A 265 23.24 -22.84 45.17
CA GLY A 265 23.72 -21.92 46.20
C GLY A 265 25.17 -21.44 46.02
N ASP A 266 25.78 -21.63 44.86
CA ASP A 266 27.12 -21.11 44.58
C ASP A 266 27.11 -19.58 44.45
N GLU A 267 27.78 -18.88 45.36
CA GLU A 267 27.77 -17.40 45.39
C GLU A 267 28.49 -16.77 44.19
N VAL A 268 29.49 -17.45 43.61
CA VAL A 268 30.20 -16.95 42.44
C VAL A 268 29.31 -17.01 41.21
N ALA A 269 28.63 -18.14 40.99
CA ALA A 269 27.64 -18.28 39.92
C ALA A 269 26.48 -17.30 40.10
N ASN A 270 25.95 -17.15 41.32
CA ASN A 270 24.90 -16.17 41.61
C ASN A 270 25.35 -14.74 41.31
N LYS A 271 26.60 -14.39 41.65
CA LYS A 271 27.16 -13.06 41.32
C LYS A 271 27.23 -12.85 39.80
N ILE A 272 27.76 -13.83 39.04
CA ILE A 272 27.87 -13.73 37.57
C ILE A 272 26.48 -13.47 36.94
N LEU A 273 25.45 -14.18 37.40
CA LEU A 273 24.10 -14.01 36.86
C LEU A 273 23.47 -12.68 37.27
N ARG A 274 23.70 -12.19 38.50
CA ARG A 274 23.28 -10.84 38.92
C ARG A 274 23.95 -9.73 38.12
N ASP A 275 25.26 -9.86 37.88
CA ASP A 275 26.03 -8.90 37.08
C ASP A 275 25.51 -8.89 35.63
N ALA A 276 25.22 -10.06 35.04
CA ALA A 276 24.62 -10.18 33.71
C ALA A 276 23.22 -9.54 33.61
N VAL A 277 22.35 -9.76 34.62
CA VAL A 277 21.04 -9.10 34.70
C VAL A 277 21.19 -7.58 34.71
N GLN A 278 22.16 -7.04 35.46
CA GLN A 278 22.38 -5.60 35.55
C GLN A 278 22.86 -5.01 34.22
N GLU A 279 23.72 -5.72 33.48
CA GLU A 279 24.20 -5.31 32.15
C GLU A 279 23.06 -5.29 31.12
N LEU A 280 22.24 -6.33 31.08
CA LEU A 280 21.05 -6.40 30.22
C LEU A 280 20.07 -5.27 30.54
N ALA A 281 19.74 -5.07 31.82
CA ALA A 281 18.84 -4.00 32.25
C ALA A 281 19.41 -2.61 31.94
N SER A 282 20.72 -2.40 32.09
CA SER A 282 21.38 -1.12 31.78
C SER A 282 21.34 -0.82 30.28
N SER A 283 21.44 -1.84 29.44
CA SER A 283 21.32 -1.72 27.98
C SER A 283 19.93 -1.25 27.57
N VAL A 284 18.87 -1.86 28.11
CA VAL A 284 17.49 -1.41 27.87
C VAL A 284 17.27 0.01 28.41
N LYS A 285 17.72 0.30 29.63
CA LYS A 285 17.61 1.64 30.24
C LYS A 285 18.27 2.71 29.39
N ALA A 286 19.40 2.40 28.75
CA ALA A 286 20.08 3.33 27.85
C ALA A 286 19.27 3.64 26.59
N VAL A 287 18.61 2.64 25.99
CA VAL A 287 17.73 2.83 24.81
C VAL A 287 16.50 3.64 25.19
N VAL A 288 15.78 3.23 26.23
CA VAL A 288 14.55 3.88 26.71
C VAL A 288 14.78 5.38 27.00
N ARG A 289 15.88 5.72 27.68
CA ARG A 289 16.21 7.14 28.00
C ARG A 289 16.56 7.97 26.78
N ARG A 290 17.29 7.42 25.81
CA ARG A 290 17.67 8.15 24.59
C ARG A 290 16.47 8.43 23.69
N LEU A 291 15.54 7.49 23.64
CA LEU A 291 14.32 7.59 22.83
C LEU A 291 13.16 8.26 23.56
N GLN A 292 13.27 8.43 24.88
CA GLN A 292 12.21 8.96 25.74
C GLN A 292 10.92 8.13 25.64
N LEU A 293 11.04 6.80 25.54
CA LEU A 293 9.90 5.88 25.36
C LEU A 293 8.91 5.89 26.54
N CYS A 294 9.35 6.33 27.71
CA CYS A 294 8.54 6.44 28.91
C CYS A 294 7.87 7.82 29.09
N GLY A 295 7.91 8.68 28.08
CA GLY A 295 7.34 10.03 28.17
C GLY A 295 8.15 10.97 29.05
N GLU A 296 7.69 12.23 29.13
CA GLU A 296 8.35 13.27 29.96
C GLU A 296 8.19 13.02 31.47
N ASP A 297 7.10 12.36 31.87
CA ASP A 297 6.78 12.05 33.27
C ASP A 297 7.30 10.66 33.72
N GLY A 298 7.81 9.86 32.78
CA GLY A 298 8.37 8.53 33.02
C GLY A 298 7.35 7.39 33.13
N ASN A 299 6.06 7.66 32.88
CA ASN A 299 4.98 6.69 33.10
C ASN A 299 4.35 6.15 31.81
N ASP A 300 4.71 6.68 30.63
CA ASP A 300 4.14 6.18 29.38
C ASP A 300 4.44 4.69 29.20
N THR A 301 3.45 3.98 28.66
CA THR A 301 3.56 2.55 28.40
C THR A 301 4.31 2.29 27.10
N PHE A 302 5.28 1.39 27.13
CA PHE A 302 6.00 0.95 25.93
C PHE A 302 6.26 -0.56 25.94
N PRO A 303 6.22 -1.24 24.79
CA PRO A 303 6.52 -2.65 24.71
C PRO A 303 8.02 -2.91 24.83
N LEU A 304 8.39 -3.89 25.65
CA LEU A 304 9.74 -4.45 25.74
C LEU A 304 9.71 -5.90 25.25
N VAL A 305 10.12 -6.11 23.99
CA VAL A 305 10.16 -7.43 23.38
C VAL A 305 11.42 -8.18 23.83
N MET A 306 11.26 -9.39 24.35
CA MET A 306 12.33 -10.19 24.94
C MET A 306 12.58 -11.43 24.08
N VAL A 307 13.79 -11.57 23.52
CA VAL A 307 14.13 -12.67 22.60
C VAL A 307 15.46 -13.33 22.98
N GLY A 308 15.52 -14.66 22.89
CA GLY A 308 16.76 -15.44 23.01
C GLY A 308 16.84 -16.30 24.27
N GLY A 309 17.58 -17.42 24.14
CA GLY A 309 17.60 -18.49 25.13
C GLY A 309 18.17 -18.13 26.51
N VAL A 310 18.86 -17.00 26.67
CA VAL A 310 19.30 -16.52 28.00
C VAL A 310 18.11 -15.97 28.80
N LEU A 311 17.09 -15.43 28.12
CA LEU A 311 15.90 -14.85 28.74
C LEU A 311 14.81 -15.87 29.02
N GLU A 312 14.96 -17.11 28.57
CA GLU A 312 14.03 -18.20 28.84
C GLU A 312 14.07 -18.61 30.32
N ALA A 313 12.89 -18.85 30.90
CA ALA A 313 12.76 -19.17 32.31
C ALA A 313 13.39 -20.54 32.65
N ASN A 314 14.26 -20.59 33.67
CA ASN A 314 14.67 -21.85 34.30
C ASN A 314 13.90 -22.07 35.61
N LYS A 315 14.02 -23.27 36.20
CA LYS A 315 13.17 -23.72 37.31
C LYS A 315 13.27 -22.85 38.56
N LYS A 316 14.47 -22.44 38.97
CA LYS A 316 14.70 -21.62 40.17
C LYS A 316 15.30 -20.25 39.85
N TRP A 317 16.06 -20.14 38.76
CA TRP A 317 16.68 -18.87 38.37
C TRP A 317 16.17 -18.38 37.01
N ASP A 318 15.59 -17.19 36.98
CA ASP A 318 14.96 -16.63 35.79
C ASP A 318 15.58 -15.26 35.48
N ILE A 319 16.55 -15.27 34.55
CA ILE A 319 17.27 -14.07 34.14
C ILE A 319 16.30 -13.05 33.52
N GLY A 320 15.37 -13.51 32.69
CA GLY A 320 14.37 -12.66 32.03
C GLY A 320 13.53 -11.91 33.06
N ARG A 321 12.97 -12.62 34.06
CA ARG A 321 12.18 -12.01 35.13
C ARG A 321 12.98 -11.02 35.97
N GLU A 322 14.22 -11.34 36.32
CA GLU A 322 15.06 -10.41 37.10
C GLU A 322 15.46 -9.16 36.30
N VAL A 323 15.67 -9.28 34.98
CA VAL A 323 15.86 -8.12 34.09
C VAL A 323 14.63 -7.22 34.11
N ILE A 324 13.42 -7.79 33.98
CA ILE A 324 12.17 -7.02 34.07
C ILE A 324 12.04 -6.34 35.44
N ASN A 325 12.29 -7.05 36.54
CA ASN A 325 12.27 -6.48 37.89
C ASN A 325 13.22 -5.28 38.04
N CYS A 326 14.39 -5.32 37.39
CA CYS A 326 15.35 -4.21 37.40
C CYS A 326 14.90 -3.02 36.55
N ILE A 327 14.17 -3.27 35.45
CA ILE A 327 13.66 -2.24 34.54
C ILE A 327 12.42 -1.57 35.13
N CYS A 328 11.46 -2.34 35.68
CA CYS A 328 10.23 -1.82 36.28
C CYS A 328 10.46 -0.84 37.44
N LYS A 329 11.61 -0.93 38.12
CA LYS A 329 12.00 0.04 39.16
C LYS A 329 12.21 1.45 38.64
N ASP A 330 12.70 1.57 37.40
CA ASP A 330 12.97 2.87 36.77
C ASP A 330 11.83 3.26 35.82
N PHE A 331 11.14 2.28 35.23
CA PHE A 331 10.07 2.48 34.24
C PHE A 331 8.87 1.60 34.55
N PRO A 332 7.90 2.07 35.36
CA PRO A 332 6.73 1.28 35.73
C PRO A 332 5.79 0.98 34.55
N GLY A 333 5.82 1.80 33.48
CA GLY A 333 5.04 1.60 32.25
C GLY A 333 5.57 0.52 31.29
N VAL A 334 6.68 -0.16 31.62
CA VAL A 334 7.24 -1.19 30.73
C VAL A 334 6.27 -2.37 30.58
N HIS A 335 5.97 -2.75 29.34
CA HIS A 335 5.14 -3.90 29.03
C HIS A 335 5.99 -5.02 28.40
N PRO A 336 6.45 -6.03 29.17
CA PRO A 336 7.29 -7.09 28.63
C PRO A 336 6.48 -8.04 27.73
N ILE A 337 7.04 -8.34 26.56
CA ILE A 337 6.44 -9.23 25.56
C ILE A 337 7.43 -10.32 25.19
N CYS A 338 7.01 -11.58 25.31
CA CYS A 338 7.68 -12.70 24.64
C CYS A 338 6.95 -12.94 23.32
N PRO A 339 7.61 -12.83 22.15
CA PRO A 339 6.95 -13.05 20.86
C PRO A 339 6.26 -14.41 20.78
N LYS A 340 5.03 -14.42 20.25
CA LYS A 340 4.30 -15.66 19.93
C LYS A 340 4.71 -16.26 18.58
N VAL A 341 5.38 -15.47 17.75
CA VAL A 341 5.78 -15.81 16.39
C VAL A 341 7.28 -15.62 16.22
N GLU A 342 7.87 -16.33 15.26
CA GLU A 342 9.29 -16.22 14.95
C GLU A 342 9.62 -14.86 14.27
N PRO A 343 10.87 -14.38 14.34
CA PRO A 343 11.24 -13.09 13.75
C PRO A 343 10.99 -12.98 12.23
N ALA A 344 11.11 -14.09 11.47
CA ALA A 344 10.76 -14.09 10.05
C ALA A 344 9.29 -13.71 9.78
N ILE A 345 8.37 -14.11 10.67
CA ILE A 345 6.97 -13.67 10.63
C ILE A 345 6.89 -12.19 10.99
N GLY A 346 7.64 -11.73 12.00
CA GLY A 346 7.78 -10.31 12.33
C GLY A 346 8.22 -9.46 11.14
N ALA A 347 9.17 -9.93 10.33
CA ALA A 347 9.60 -9.29 9.10
C ALA A 347 8.48 -9.22 8.06
N ALA A 348 7.72 -10.30 7.84
CA ALA A 348 6.58 -10.28 6.92
C ALA A 348 5.50 -9.28 7.36
N LEU A 349 5.17 -9.24 8.66
CA LEU A 349 4.23 -8.28 9.25
C LEU A 349 4.73 -6.84 9.14
N LEU A 350 6.05 -6.64 9.25
CA LEU A 350 6.66 -5.34 9.05
C LEU A 350 6.51 -4.86 7.61
N ALA A 351 6.82 -5.71 6.61
CA ALA A 351 6.58 -5.41 5.20
C ALA A 351 5.10 -5.04 4.96
N TRP A 352 4.18 -5.80 5.54
CA TRP A 352 2.75 -5.54 5.45
C TRP A 352 2.38 -4.14 6.00
N ASN A 353 2.82 -3.78 7.20
CA ASN A 353 2.57 -2.45 7.76
C ASN A 353 3.23 -1.32 6.96
N LEU A 354 4.43 -1.56 6.40
CA LEU A 354 5.13 -0.56 5.61
C LEU A 354 4.44 -0.30 4.27
N LEU A 355 3.90 -1.35 3.62
CA LEU A 355 3.06 -1.22 2.43
C LEU A 355 1.77 -0.42 2.71
N ALA A 356 1.21 -0.55 3.91
CA ALA A 356 0.04 0.21 4.35
C ALA A 356 0.36 1.66 4.75
N SER A 357 1.63 2.03 4.86
CA SER A 357 2.00 3.32 5.47
C SER A 357 1.66 4.49 4.54
N PRO A 358 1.13 5.62 5.07
CA PRO A 358 0.78 6.78 4.26
C PRO A 358 1.95 7.34 3.46
N ASN A 359 3.16 7.29 4.01
CA ASN A 359 4.38 7.73 3.33
C ASN A 359 4.70 6.81 2.14
N PHE A 360 4.62 5.49 2.33
CA PHE A 360 4.82 4.54 1.25
C PHE A 360 3.77 4.70 0.15
N ILE A 361 2.48 4.81 0.52
CA ILE A 361 1.39 5.06 -0.44
C ILE A 361 1.66 6.36 -1.23
N SER A 362 2.09 7.43 -0.57
CA SER A 362 2.39 8.72 -1.21
C SER A 362 3.61 8.62 -2.15
N ILE A 363 4.67 7.94 -1.73
CA ILE A 363 5.86 7.71 -2.56
C ILE A 363 5.50 6.86 -3.77
N HIS A 364 4.74 5.78 -3.60
CA HIS A 364 4.30 4.91 -4.69
C HIS A 364 3.43 5.68 -5.70
N LEU A 365 2.46 6.47 -5.22
CA LEU A 365 1.66 7.34 -6.08
C LEU A 365 2.49 8.35 -6.88
N ASN A 366 3.59 8.87 -6.30
CA ASN A 366 4.42 9.88 -6.96
C ASN A 366 5.53 9.29 -7.85
N ASN A 367 5.98 8.06 -7.55
CA ASN A 367 7.10 7.41 -8.23
C ASN A 367 6.70 6.38 -9.30
N ASN A 368 5.42 6.01 -9.42
CA ASN A 368 4.98 5.16 -10.54
C ASN A 368 5.30 5.87 -11.87
N ASN A 369 6.01 5.16 -12.76
CA ASN A 369 6.37 5.64 -14.08
C ASN A 369 5.10 5.87 -14.92
N LYS A 370 5.16 6.78 -15.89
CA LYS A 370 4.06 6.95 -16.86
C LYS A 370 3.74 5.66 -17.62
N ASP A 371 4.72 4.77 -17.76
CA ASP A 371 4.55 3.45 -18.37
C ASP A 371 3.56 2.52 -17.62
N ASP A 372 3.15 2.87 -16.39
CA ASP A 372 2.17 2.13 -15.57
C ASP A 372 0.77 2.78 -15.55
N ASP A 373 0.50 3.78 -16.41
CA ASP A 373 -0.81 4.38 -16.57
C ASP A 373 -1.68 3.53 -17.51
N TYR A 374 -2.83 3.07 -17.03
CA TYR A 374 -3.76 2.24 -17.79
C TYR A 374 -4.98 3.03 -18.24
N SER A 375 -5.62 2.58 -19.31
CA SER A 375 -6.98 3.03 -19.66
C SER A 375 -8.00 2.19 -18.91
N LEU A 376 -8.69 2.77 -17.92
CA LEU A 376 -9.85 2.13 -17.31
C LEU A 376 -11.04 2.28 -18.25
N VAL A 377 -11.61 1.15 -18.66
CA VAL A 377 -12.83 1.09 -19.45
C VAL A 377 -13.94 0.46 -18.60
N ARG A 378 -15.08 1.16 -18.55
CA ARG A 378 -16.33 0.64 -18.01
C ARG A 378 -17.37 0.52 -19.12
N HIS A 379 -17.98 -0.66 -19.22
CA HIS A 379 -19.07 -0.94 -20.17
C HIS A 379 -20.03 -2.01 -19.62
N CYS A 380 -21.18 -2.21 -20.26
CA CYS A 380 -22.13 -3.26 -19.91
C CYS A 380 -22.23 -4.32 -21.02
N SER A 381 -22.30 -5.60 -20.65
CA SER A 381 -22.57 -6.72 -21.56
C SER A 381 -24.03 -6.76 -22.04
N GLU A 382 -24.28 -7.47 -23.15
CA GLU A 382 -25.61 -7.59 -23.76
C GLU A 382 -26.58 -8.43 -22.92
N GLU A 383 -26.35 -9.74 -22.71
CA GLU A 383 -27.25 -10.59 -21.92
C GLU A 383 -26.50 -11.77 -21.25
N PRO A 384 -26.62 -11.99 -19.93
CA PRO A 384 -27.23 -11.08 -18.96
C PRO A 384 -26.40 -9.79 -18.84
N VAL A 385 -27.08 -8.67 -18.54
CA VAL A 385 -26.42 -7.38 -18.32
C VAL A 385 -25.52 -7.46 -17.08
N LYS A 386 -24.21 -7.41 -17.29
CA LYS A 386 -23.18 -7.36 -16.24
C LYS A 386 -22.34 -6.09 -16.43
N GLU A 387 -22.03 -5.40 -15.34
CA GLU A 387 -21.02 -4.34 -15.37
C GLU A 387 -19.62 -4.92 -15.51
N MET A 388 -18.84 -4.31 -16.38
CA MET A 388 -17.48 -4.69 -16.66
C MET A 388 -16.59 -3.49 -16.41
N TYR A 389 -15.58 -3.67 -15.55
CA TYR A 389 -14.50 -2.70 -15.32
C TYR A 389 -13.20 -3.40 -15.68
N ALA A 390 -12.44 -2.85 -16.61
CA ALA A 390 -11.19 -3.44 -17.02
C ALA A 390 -10.14 -2.36 -17.32
N LEU A 391 -8.88 -2.70 -17.03
CA LEU A 391 -7.73 -1.91 -17.42
C LEU A 391 -7.21 -2.41 -18.77
N PHE A 392 -6.84 -1.47 -19.62
CA PHE A 392 -6.25 -1.70 -20.92
C PHE A 392 -4.89 -1.01 -20.99
N TYR A 393 -3.93 -1.65 -21.63
CA TYR A 393 -2.70 -1.00 -22.04
C TYR A 393 -3.01 0.01 -23.14
N ASP A 394 -2.43 1.20 -23.10
CA ASP A 394 -2.52 2.14 -24.22
C ASP A 394 -1.48 1.85 -25.31
N ASN A 395 -1.36 0.56 -25.68
CA ASN A 395 -0.50 0.10 -26.77
C ASN A 395 -1.26 0.11 -28.10
N GLU A 396 -0.60 -0.14 -29.23
CA GLU A 396 -1.25 -0.09 -30.57
C GLU A 396 -2.56 -0.89 -30.65
N ASN A 397 -2.64 -2.06 -30.00
CA ASN A 397 -3.78 -2.96 -30.05
C ASN A 397 -4.87 -2.68 -29.00
N PHE A 398 -4.59 -1.82 -28.03
CA PHE A 398 -5.46 -1.58 -26.87
C PHE A 398 -5.79 -2.90 -26.14
N ASP A 399 -4.74 -3.63 -25.73
CA ASP A 399 -4.87 -4.95 -25.12
C ASP A 399 -5.41 -4.88 -23.68
N GLN A 400 -6.34 -5.77 -23.34
CA GLN A 400 -6.88 -5.87 -21.97
C GLN A 400 -5.81 -6.42 -21.02
N TYR A 401 -5.54 -5.70 -19.93
CA TYR A 401 -4.62 -6.11 -18.86
C TYR A 401 -5.33 -6.94 -17.80
N VAL A 402 -6.33 -6.36 -17.13
CA VAL A 402 -7.03 -7.00 -16.02
C VAL A 402 -8.49 -6.56 -15.99
N GLN A 403 -9.37 -7.46 -15.54
CA GLN A 403 -10.77 -7.16 -15.29
C GLN A 403 -11.05 -7.26 -13.79
N PHE A 404 -11.86 -6.32 -13.30
CA PHE A 404 -12.29 -6.28 -11.91
C PHE A 404 -13.74 -6.74 -11.78
N ASP A 405 -13.99 -7.51 -10.71
CA ASP A 405 -15.35 -7.78 -10.25
C ASP A 405 -15.77 -6.68 -9.27
N VAL A 406 -17.02 -6.24 -9.43
CA VAL A 406 -17.63 -5.20 -8.61
C VAL A 406 -17.97 -5.77 -7.23
N PRO A 407 -17.46 -5.20 -6.12
CA PRO A 407 -17.60 -5.81 -4.79
C PRO A 407 -18.91 -5.45 -4.07
N PHE A 408 -19.90 -4.86 -4.74
CA PHE A 408 -21.16 -4.41 -4.13
C PHE A 408 -22.37 -4.76 -4.99
N ASP A 409 -23.47 -5.14 -4.31
CA ASP A 409 -24.75 -5.46 -4.94
C ASP A 409 -25.45 -4.18 -5.45
N ALA A 410 -25.52 -4.00 -6.76
CA ALA A 410 -26.32 -2.93 -7.35
C ALA A 410 -27.78 -3.36 -7.53
N PHE A 411 -28.72 -2.49 -7.14
CA PHE A 411 -30.15 -2.77 -7.25
C PHE A 411 -30.65 -2.79 -8.71
N GLU A 412 -30.06 -1.96 -9.57
CA GLU A 412 -30.29 -1.97 -11.04
C GLU A 412 -29.09 -2.51 -11.84
N SER A 413 -28.18 -3.21 -11.16
CA SER A 413 -26.96 -3.76 -11.77
C SER A 413 -26.09 -2.72 -12.53
N GLN A 414 -26.21 -1.41 -12.23
CA GLN A 414 -25.47 -0.34 -12.93
C GLN A 414 -25.08 0.86 -12.03
N PHE A 415 -23.83 1.32 -12.11
CA PHE A 415 -23.31 2.53 -11.48
C PHE A 415 -22.81 3.54 -12.52
N ASN A 416 -22.95 4.83 -12.22
CA ASN A 416 -22.29 5.92 -12.94
C ASN A 416 -20.92 6.20 -12.31
N ILE A 417 -19.91 6.49 -13.15
CA ILE A 417 -18.59 6.91 -12.66
C ILE A 417 -18.57 8.43 -12.58
N ILE A 418 -18.51 8.96 -11.36
CA ILE A 418 -18.40 10.40 -11.10
C ILE A 418 -17.01 10.91 -11.49
N GLY A 419 -15.97 10.12 -11.23
CA GLY A 419 -14.61 10.42 -11.64
C GLY A 419 -13.60 9.39 -11.14
N SER A 420 -12.39 9.48 -11.69
CA SER A 420 -11.19 8.75 -11.27
C SER A 420 -10.14 9.74 -10.78
N CYS A 421 -9.51 9.48 -9.64
CA CYS A 421 -8.44 10.30 -9.10
C CYS A 421 -7.44 9.44 -8.34
N ASN A 422 -6.17 9.45 -8.76
CA ASN A 422 -5.07 8.70 -8.14
C ASN A 422 -5.34 7.20 -7.96
N GLY A 423 -6.17 6.58 -8.81
CA GLY A 423 -6.55 5.16 -8.67
C GLY A 423 -7.79 4.89 -7.82
N LEU A 424 -8.42 5.93 -7.27
CA LEU A 424 -9.76 5.83 -6.66
C LEU A 424 -10.84 6.18 -7.68
N LEU A 425 -11.93 5.41 -7.64
CA LEU A 425 -13.15 5.67 -8.39
C LEU A 425 -14.25 6.13 -7.43
N CYS A 426 -14.98 7.16 -7.82
CA CYS A 426 -16.23 7.54 -7.18
C CYS A 426 -17.40 7.10 -8.05
N LEU A 427 -18.30 6.32 -7.46
CA LEU A 427 -19.43 5.70 -8.13
C LEU A 427 -20.75 6.16 -7.53
N SER A 428 -21.78 6.30 -8.36
CA SER A 428 -23.15 6.61 -7.92
C SER A 428 -24.18 5.65 -8.50
N ASP A 429 -25.14 5.24 -7.68
CA ASP A 429 -26.36 4.53 -8.08
C ASP A 429 -27.56 5.47 -8.00
N ASP A 430 -27.51 6.56 -8.77
CA ASP A 430 -28.54 7.62 -8.86
C ASP A 430 -29.29 7.58 -10.20
N LEU A 431 -29.20 6.43 -10.86
CA LEU A 431 -29.33 6.29 -12.28
C LEU A 431 -30.80 6.20 -12.73
N SER A 432 -31.70 5.65 -11.93
CA SER A 432 -33.14 5.57 -12.24
C SER A 432 -34.06 6.25 -11.22
N ARG A 433 -33.57 6.48 -9.98
CA ARG A 433 -34.38 6.97 -8.86
C ARG A 433 -33.50 7.61 -7.75
N TYR A 434 -34.13 8.27 -6.76
CA TYR A 434 -33.50 8.98 -5.62
C TYR A 434 -32.85 8.06 -4.55
N TRP A 435 -31.97 7.14 -4.97
CA TRP A 435 -31.40 6.13 -4.07
C TRP A 435 -30.25 6.70 -3.23
N ASP A 436 -29.58 7.74 -3.76
CA ASP A 436 -28.50 8.48 -3.09
C ASP A 436 -27.41 7.54 -2.51
N VAL A 437 -27.10 6.47 -3.22
CA VAL A 437 -26.04 5.51 -2.85
C VAL A 437 -24.78 5.83 -3.63
N TYR A 438 -23.69 6.05 -2.88
CA TYR A 438 -22.38 6.38 -3.43
C TYR A 438 -21.31 5.46 -2.86
N TYR A 439 -20.33 5.13 -3.69
CA TYR A 439 -19.15 4.35 -3.29
C TYR A 439 -17.87 5.08 -3.68
N LEU A 440 -16.87 5.03 -2.80
CA LEU A 440 -15.48 5.16 -3.21
C LEU A 440 -14.90 3.77 -3.32
N TRP A 441 -14.22 3.49 -4.43
CA TRP A 441 -13.68 2.17 -4.73
C TRP A 441 -12.24 2.31 -5.20
N ASN A 442 -11.34 1.50 -4.63
CA ASN A 442 -10.00 1.28 -5.17
C ASN A 442 -9.98 -0.14 -5.77
N PRO A 443 -10.13 -0.28 -7.10
CA PRO A 443 -10.07 -1.56 -7.79
C PRO A 443 -8.77 -2.33 -7.54
N SER A 444 -7.63 -1.63 -7.44
CA SER A 444 -6.30 -2.24 -7.31
C SER A 444 -6.13 -3.04 -6.02
N ILE A 445 -6.73 -2.58 -4.91
CA ILE A 445 -6.74 -3.30 -3.62
C ILE A 445 -8.08 -3.98 -3.33
N ARG A 446 -9.02 -3.95 -4.29
CA ARG A 446 -10.37 -4.53 -4.20
C ARG A 446 -11.19 -4.09 -2.99
N LYS A 447 -10.95 -2.89 -2.47
CA LYS A 447 -11.68 -2.33 -1.31
C LYS A 447 -12.58 -1.18 -1.74
N SER A 448 -13.76 -1.11 -1.14
CA SER A 448 -14.71 -0.02 -1.35
C SER A 448 -15.28 0.46 -0.02
N VAL A 449 -15.70 1.72 0.03
CA VAL A 449 -16.45 2.29 1.14
C VAL A 449 -17.76 2.88 0.61
N LYS A 450 -18.87 2.46 1.23
CA LYS A 450 -20.18 3.07 0.99
C LYS A 450 -20.27 4.37 1.77
N LEU A 451 -20.62 5.46 1.07
CA LEU A 451 -20.79 6.75 1.72
C LEU A 451 -22.07 6.75 2.57
N PRO A 452 -22.10 7.49 3.69
CA PRO A 452 -23.30 7.67 4.49
C PRO A 452 -24.37 8.41 3.68
N LYS A 453 -25.61 8.32 4.15
CA LYS A 453 -26.75 9.04 3.55
C LYS A 453 -26.46 10.54 3.52
N SER A 454 -26.69 11.15 2.36
CA SER A 454 -26.56 12.60 2.16
C SER A 454 -27.49 13.40 3.07
N ILE A 455 -27.16 14.67 3.29
CA ILE A 455 -27.95 15.62 4.08
C ILE A 455 -29.28 15.89 3.35
N PHE A 456 -29.22 16.07 2.03
CA PHE A 456 -30.38 16.34 1.18
C PHE A 456 -30.87 15.06 0.51
N THR A 457 -32.04 14.56 0.92
CA THR A 457 -32.64 13.32 0.42
C THR A 457 -34.08 13.54 -0.02
N PHE A 458 -34.63 12.61 -0.80
CA PHE A 458 -36.00 12.74 -1.30
C PHE A 458 -37.02 12.78 -0.16
N GLU A 459 -36.79 12.00 0.90
CA GLU A 459 -37.64 11.96 2.09
C GLU A 459 -37.67 13.29 2.85
N THR A 460 -36.59 14.06 2.78
CA THR A 460 -36.44 15.30 3.56
C THR A 460 -36.85 16.54 2.76
N HIS A 461 -36.57 16.58 1.45
CA HIS A 461 -36.74 17.78 0.62
C HIS A 461 -37.64 17.59 -0.61
N GLY A 462 -38.16 16.38 -0.84
CA GLY A 462 -38.99 16.05 -2.00
C GLY A 462 -38.17 15.87 -3.29
N PRO A 463 -38.79 16.04 -4.47
CA PRO A 463 -38.10 15.94 -5.76
C PRO A 463 -36.98 16.99 -5.90
N PHE A 464 -35.83 16.53 -6.37
CA PHE A 464 -34.68 17.38 -6.69
C PHE A 464 -33.94 16.89 -7.94
N GLN A 465 -33.05 17.74 -8.44
CA GLN A 465 -32.03 17.41 -9.42
C GLN A 465 -30.66 17.58 -8.77
N HIS A 466 -29.68 16.75 -9.13
CA HIS A 466 -28.32 16.93 -8.60
C HIS A 466 -27.23 16.62 -9.63
N THR A 467 -26.04 17.13 -9.35
CA THR A 467 -24.79 16.74 -9.98
C THR A 467 -23.73 16.51 -8.90
N LEU A 468 -22.72 15.71 -9.26
CA LEU A 468 -21.63 15.29 -8.39
C LEU A 468 -20.29 15.68 -8.99
N GLY A 469 -19.29 15.83 -8.13
CA GLY A 469 -17.89 15.98 -8.50
C GLY A 469 -17.03 15.21 -7.52
N PHE A 470 -15.94 14.64 -8.01
CA PHE A 470 -14.99 13.88 -7.21
C PHE A 470 -13.57 14.40 -7.44
N GLY A 471 -12.75 14.46 -6.39
CA GLY A 471 -11.39 14.95 -6.51
C GLY A 471 -10.59 14.87 -5.21
N TYR A 472 -9.37 15.39 -5.26
CA TYR A 472 -8.37 15.25 -4.22
C TYR A 472 -7.90 16.62 -3.70
N ASP A 473 -7.89 16.79 -2.39
CA ASP A 473 -7.25 17.91 -1.68
C ASP A 473 -5.80 17.52 -1.36
N SER A 474 -4.87 17.99 -2.20
CA SER A 474 -3.44 17.70 -2.06
C SER A 474 -2.79 18.31 -0.82
N VAL A 475 -3.40 19.31 -0.21
CA VAL A 475 -2.88 19.96 1.01
C VAL A 475 -3.24 19.16 2.25
N ARG A 476 -4.47 18.63 2.30
CA ARG A 476 -4.95 17.83 3.43
C ARG A 476 -4.81 16.33 3.24
N ASN A 477 -4.37 15.89 2.05
CA ASN A 477 -4.32 14.49 1.65
C ASN A 477 -5.67 13.80 1.87
N ASP A 478 -6.72 14.38 1.28
CA ASP A 478 -8.10 13.92 1.48
C ASP A 478 -8.88 13.85 0.16
N TYR A 479 -9.75 12.87 0.05
CA TYR A 479 -10.63 12.70 -1.10
C TYR A 479 -12.01 13.26 -0.78
N LYS A 480 -12.55 14.04 -1.71
CA LYS A 480 -13.81 14.76 -1.51
C LYS A 480 -14.80 14.45 -2.61
N VAL A 481 -16.06 14.30 -2.20
CA VAL A 481 -17.20 14.23 -3.13
C VAL A 481 -18.06 15.46 -2.89
N VAL A 482 -18.26 16.26 -3.92
CA VAL A 482 -19.09 17.47 -3.90
C VAL A 482 -20.43 17.11 -4.54
N ARG A 483 -21.53 17.42 -3.87
CA ARG A 483 -22.88 17.23 -4.40
C ARG A 483 -23.60 18.57 -4.43
N ILE A 484 -24.14 18.92 -5.60
CA ILE A 484 -24.86 20.17 -5.86
C ILE A 484 -26.30 19.81 -6.19
N VAL A 485 -27.25 20.32 -5.41
CA VAL A 485 -28.66 19.93 -5.43
C VAL A 485 -29.56 21.13 -5.74
N HIS A 486 -30.44 20.98 -6.73
CA HIS A 486 -31.48 21.92 -7.10
C HIS A 486 -32.86 21.34 -6.73
N THR A 487 -33.66 22.07 -5.97
CA THR A 487 -35.05 21.69 -5.67
C THR A 487 -35.99 22.17 -6.78
N ASP A 488 -37.06 21.41 -7.06
CA ASP A 488 -37.98 21.59 -8.21
C ASP A 488 -38.87 22.85 -8.19
N ASP A 489 -38.54 23.88 -7.39
CA ASP A 489 -39.35 25.10 -7.25
C ASP A 489 -39.20 26.09 -8.45
N TYR A 490 -39.02 25.54 -9.65
CA TYR A 490 -38.88 26.25 -10.93
C TYR A 490 -40.18 26.92 -11.44
N MET A 491 -41.23 26.99 -10.61
CA MET A 491 -42.54 27.53 -11.02
C MET A 491 -42.61 29.08 -11.03
N GLY A 492 -41.50 29.78 -10.75
CA GLY A 492 -41.47 31.25 -10.64
C GLY A 492 -40.41 32.00 -11.47
N GLY A 493 -39.56 31.31 -12.25
CA GLY A 493 -38.53 31.97 -13.07
C GLY A 493 -37.38 32.62 -12.30
N LEU A 494 -37.29 32.44 -10.97
CA LEU A 494 -36.20 32.92 -10.13
C LEU A 494 -35.23 31.77 -9.81
N LEU A 495 -33.96 31.91 -10.16
CA LEU A 495 -32.93 30.92 -9.81
C LEU A 495 -32.53 31.11 -8.34
N VAL A 496 -32.91 30.16 -7.49
CA VAL A 496 -32.41 30.06 -6.12
C VAL A 496 -31.02 29.39 -6.14
N PRO A 497 -30.04 29.84 -5.34
CA PRO A 497 -28.78 29.12 -5.22
C PRO A 497 -29.00 27.64 -4.86
N PRO A 498 -28.22 26.72 -5.43
CA PRO A 498 -28.34 25.30 -5.10
C PRO A 498 -27.92 25.04 -3.66
N HIS A 499 -28.41 23.94 -3.09
CA HIS A 499 -27.81 23.35 -1.91
C HIS A 499 -26.50 22.66 -2.30
N VAL A 500 -25.48 22.79 -1.46
CA VAL A 500 -24.18 22.16 -1.72
C VAL A 500 -23.71 21.45 -0.46
N GLU A 501 -23.32 20.19 -0.62
CA GLU A 501 -22.73 19.39 0.44
C GLU A 501 -21.44 18.71 -0.04
N VAL A 502 -20.49 18.53 0.88
CA VAL A 502 -19.20 17.91 0.61
C VAL A 502 -18.96 16.76 1.57
N TYR A 503 -18.73 15.57 1.03
CA TYR A 503 -18.22 14.43 1.77
C TYR A 503 -16.70 14.49 1.81
N LYS A 504 -16.12 14.17 2.97
CA LYS A 504 -14.66 14.07 3.18
C LYS A 504 -14.32 12.67 3.64
N LEU A 505 -13.47 11.95 2.90
CA LEU A 505 -13.07 10.58 3.23
C LEU A 505 -12.43 10.51 4.63
N SER A 506 -11.58 11.48 4.96
CA SER A 506 -10.91 11.58 6.27
C SER A 506 -11.88 11.56 7.46
N THR A 507 -13.03 12.22 7.34
CA THR A 507 -14.04 12.32 8.41
C THR A 507 -15.18 11.33 8.27
N GLY A 508 -15.39 10.80 7.06
CA GLY A 508 -16.49 9.90 6.75
C GLY A 508 -17.89 10.54 6.88
N VAL A 509 -18.02 11.87 6.77
CA VAL A 509 -19.30 12.59 6.89
C VAL A 509 -19.51 13.62 5.77
N TRP A 510 -20.78 13.89 5.48
CA TRP A 510 -21.21 15.02 4.64
C TRP A 510 -21.26 16.31 5.44
N GLN A 511 -20.86 17.43 4.83
CA GLN A 511 -20.91 18.77 5.40
C GLN A 511 -21.70 19.71 4.48
N ASP A 512 -22.65 20.46 5.05
CA ASP A 512 -23.39 21.49 4.32
C ASP A 512 -22.50 22.73 4.13
N ILE A 513 -22.29 23.09 2.87
CA ILE A 513 -21.52 24.28 2.46
C ILE A 513 -22.35 25.20 1.55
N THR A 514 -23.68 25.16 1.66
CA THR A 514 -24.60 25.96 0.85
C THR A 514 -24.29 27.47 0.92
N HIS A 515 -23.67 27.95 2.00
CA HIS A 515 -23.27 29.36 2.15
C HIS A 515 -22.25 29.84 1.10
N VAL A 516 -21.51 28.94 0.43
CA VAL A 516 -20.61 29.28 -0.70
C VAL A 516 -21.22 28.99 -2.07
N ALA A 517 -22.46 28.51 -2.12
CA ALA A 517 -23.10 28.04 -3.35
C ALA A 517 -23.28 29.20 -4.37
N PRO A 518 -22.88 28.99 -5.63
CA PRO A 518 -23.01 30.03 -6.63
C PRO A 518 -24.40 29.94 -7.30
N CYS A 519 -25.02 31.09 -7.61
CA CYS A 519 -26.33 31.14 -8.28
C CYS A 519 -26.22 30.79 -9.78
N PHE A 520 -26.00 29.51 -10.09
CA PHE A 520 -25.95 28.96 -11.44
C PHE A 520 -26.89 27.77 -11.58
N LYS A 521 -27.39 27.55 -12.79
CA LYS A 521 -28.07 26.31 -13.13
C LYS A 521 -27.03 25.28 -13.54
N PHE A 522 -26.87 24.25 -12.71
CA PHE A 522 -26.11 23.06 -13.05
C PHE A 522 -27.03 22.06 -13.75
N TYR A 523 -26.45 21.29 -14.66
CA TYR A 523 -27.21 20.28 -15.40
C TYR A 523 -27.19 18.95 -14.64
N GLU A 524 -28.36 18.33 -14.55
CA GLU A 524 -28.53 17.09 -13.79
C GLU A 524 -27.66 15.97 -14.34
N ARG A 525 -27.09 15.16 -13.44
CA ARG A 525 -26.40 13.89 -13.75
C ARG A 525 -25.24 13.99 -14.74
N ILE A 526 -24.68 15.19 -14.95
CA ILE A 526 -23.41 15.38 -15.66
C ILE A 526 -22.30 15.55 -14.60
N PRO A 527 -21.43 14.54 -14.39
CA PRO A 527 -20.37 14.63 -13.40
C PRO A 527 -19.39 15.77 -13.70
N GLY A 528 -18.85 16.34 -12.63
CA GLY A 528 -17.79 17.34 -12.72
C GLY A 528 -16.45 16.71 -13.05
N VAL A 529 -15.63 17.43 -13.79
CA VAL A 529 -14.32 16.97 -14.25
C VAL A 529 -13.22 17.51 -13.34
N TYR A 530 -12.44 16.62 -12.73
CA TYR A 530 -11.34 16.99 -11.85
C TYR A 530 -10.03 17.18 -12.61
N VAL A 531 -9.42 18.34 -12.44
CA VAL A 531 -8.08 18.67 -12.95
C VAL A 531 -7.48 19.79 -12.11
N ASN A 532 -6.17 19.76 -11.87
CA ASN A 532 -5.45 20.82 -11.14
C ASN A 532 -6.06 21.22 -9.78
N GLY A 533 -6.51 20.24 -9.00
CA GLY A 533 -7.02 20.48 -7.64
C GLY A 533 -8.46 21.02 -7.57
N ALA A 534 -9.16 21.12 -8.70
CA ALA A 534 -10.55 21.58 -8.74
C ALA A 534 -11.43 20.69 -9.60
N CYS A 535 -12.71 20.62 -9.25
CA CYS A 535 -13.75 19.95 -10.06
C CYS A 535 -14.50 20.99 -10.89
N HIS A 536 -14.78 20.70 -12.16
CA HIS A 536 -15.29 21.67 -13.14
C HIS A 536 -16.60 21.19 -13.77
N TRP A 537 -17.58 22.09 -13.86
CA TRP A 537 -18.85 21.84 -14.53
C TRP A 537 -19.12 22.93 -15.56
N VAL A 538 -19.82 22.56 -16.64
CA VAL A 538 -20.50 23.55 -17.48
C VAL A 538 -21.81 23.93 -16.79
N ALA A 539 -22.00 25.22 -16.54
CA ALA A 539 -23.19 25.74 -15.89
C ALA A 539 -23.74 26.97 -16.62
N ALA A 540 -25.01 27.28 -16.40
CA ALA A 540 -25.69 28.41 -17.01
C ALA A 540 -25.98 29.52 -15.99
N LYS A 541 -25.54 30.74 -16.30
CA LYS A 541 -25.89 31.97 -15.57
C LYS A 541 -27.11 32.60 -16.23
N LEU A 542 -28.23 32.70 -15.50
CA LEU A 542 -29.44 33.37 -16.00
C LEU A 542 -29.25 34.90 -15.97
N LYS A 543 -29.51 35.59 -17.08
CA LYS A 543 -29.64 37.05 -17.12
C LYS A 543 -31.12 37.45 -17.03
N GLN A 544 -31.42 38.70 -16.70
CA GLN A 544 -32.81 39.22 -16.73
C GLN A 544 -33.41 39.01 -18.13
N GLY A 545 -34.39 38.10 -18.26
CA GLY A 545 -34.96 37.64 -19.53
C GLY A 545 -34.72 36.14 -19.80
N VAL A 546 -35.00 35.66 -21.02
CA VAL A 546 -34.85 34.23 -21.43
C VAL A 546 -33.40 33.90 -21.85
N SER A 547 -32.44 34.82 -21.65
CA SER A 547 -31.05 34.62 -22.09
C SER A 547 -30.17 34.05 -20.96
N CYS A 548 -29.41 32.99 -21.28
CA CYS A 548 -28.42 32.39 -20.40
C CYS A 548 -27.00 32.57 -20.95
N HIS A 549 -26.01 32.74 -20.06
CA HIS A 549 -24.58 32.70 -20.41
C HIS A 549 -23.98 31.38 -19.91
N ILE A 550 -23.33 30.65 -20.81
CA ILE A 550 -22.66 29.39 -20.49
C ILE A 550 -21.26 29.71 -19.96
N MET A 551 -20.93 29.12 -18.82
CA MET A 551 -19.66 29.33 -18.14
C MET A 551 -19.17 28.00 -17.55
N ILE A 552 -17.89 27.94 -17.23
CA ILE A 552 -17.34 26.87 -16.42
C ILE A 552 -17.38 27.34 -14.97
N VAL A 553 -17.98 26.55 -14.09
CA VAL A 553 -17.94 26.76 -12.65
C VAL A 553 -17.05 25.68 -12.07
N LEU A 554 -16.09 26.08 -11.24
CA LEU A 554 -15.15 25.16 -10.61
C LEU A 554 -15.23 25.23 -9.09
N PHE A 555 -15.08 24.09 -8.44
CA PHE A 555 -14.98 23.96 -7.00
C PHE A 555 -13.55 23.60 -6.62
N ASP A 556 -12.89 24.47 -5.87
CA ASP A 556 -11.53 24.27 -5.37
C ASP A 556 -11.54 23.26 -4.22
N MET A 557 -10.86 22.12 -4.39
CA MET A 557 -10.88 21.05 -3.37
C MET A 557 -10.16 21.45 -2.09
N LYS A 558 -9.20 22.37 -2.15
CA LYS A 558 -8.43 22.83 -0.99
C LYS A 558 -9.16 23.91 -0.21
N ASP A 559 -9.63 24.93 -0.93
CA ASP A 559 -10.26 26.11 -0.32
C ASP A 559 -11.76 25.89 -0.07
N GLU A 560 -12.36 24.86 -0.65
CA GLU A 560 -13.79 24.52 -0.56
C GLU A 560 -14.69 25.68 -1.02
N THR A 561 -14.29 26.35 -2.10
CA THR A 561 -14.99 27.51 -2.67
C THR A 561 -15.24 27.36 -4.16
N PHE A 562 -16.27 28.06 -4.66
CA PHE A 562 -16.58 28.12 -6.08
C PHE A 562 -15.92 29.31 -6.77
N ARG A 563 -15.45 29.11 -8.00
CA ARG A 563 -14.94 30.16 -8.89
C ARG A 563 -15.53 30.04 -10.29
N GLU A 564 -15.59 31.16 -10.99
CA GLU A 564 -16.08 31.26 -12.36
C GLU A 564 -14.89 31.19 -13.34
N MET A 565 -15.06 30.49 -14.45
CA MET A 565 -14.11 30.42 -15.56
C MET A 565 -14.86 30.55 -16.89
N MET A 566 -14.29 31.31 -17.82
CA MET A 566 -14.92 31.53 -19.13
C MET A 566 -14.67 30.35 -20.07
N VAL A 567 -15.70 30.00 -20.84
CA VAL A 567 -15.60 29.15 -22.03
C VAL A 567 -14.83 29.88 -23.16
N PRO A 568 -14.36 29.19 -24.22
CA PRO A 568 -13.77 29.84 -25.38
C PRO A 568 -14.64 31.00 -25.91
N GLY A 569 -14.03 32.14 -26.24
CA GLY A 569 -14.74 33.39 -26.56
C GLY A 569 -15.74 33.29 -27.71
N SER A 570 -15.51 32.39 -28.67
CA SER A 570 -16.42 32.09 -29.79
C SER A 570 -17.72 31.41 -29.35
N LEU A 571 -17.77 30.82 -28.15
CA LEU A 571 -18.90 30.04 -27.63
C LEU A 571 -19.78 30.83 -26.65
N VAL A 572 -19.49 32.12 -26.44
CA VAL A 572 -20.18 32.99 -25.47
C VAL A 572 -21.59 33.44 -25.94
N VAL A 573 -22.04 33.00 -27.13
CA VAL A 573 -23.27 33.50 -27.78
C VAL A 573 -24.55 33.01 -27.07
N SER A 574 -25.50 33.93 -26.89
CA SER A 574 -26.74 33.75 -26.14
C SER A 574 -27.90 33.17 -26.98
N PHE A 575 -28.25 31.90 -26.78
CA PHE A 575 -29.58 31.35 -27.13
C PHE A 575 -30.01 30.26 -26.14
N SER A 576 -31.28 29.85 -26.22
CA SER A 576 -31.90 28.78 -25.42
C SER A 576 -31.33 27.41 -25.83
N PHE A 577 -30.49 26.79 -24.99
CA PHE A 577 -29.74 25.58 -25.35
C PHE A 577 -29.84 24.44 -24.32
N SER A 578 -29.59 23.21 -24.80
CA SER A 578 -29.59 21.96 -24.03
C SER A 578 -28.18 21.61 -23.51
N ALA A 579 -28.10 21.05 -22.30
CA ALA A 579 -26.87 20.64 -21.62
C ALA A 579 -25.96 19.74 -22.45
N ASN A 580 -26.56 18.88 -23.28
CA ASN A 580 -25.89 17.77 -23.97
C ASN A 580 -24.96 18.21 -25.12
N TRP A 581 -24.79 19.51 -25.32
CA TRP A 581 -24.00 20.06 -26.43
C TRP A 581 -22.58 20.40 -26.04
N PHE A 582 -22.31 20.44 -24.73
CA PHE A 582 -20.98 20.68 -24.19
C PHE A 582 -20.54 19.44 -23.42
N ASN A 583 -19.30 19.01 -23.66
CA ASN A 583 -18.67 17.98 -22.87
C ASN A 583 -17.31 18.46 -22.38
N LEU A 584 -17.13 18.47 -21.06
CA LEU A 584 -15.83 18.66 -20.44
C LEU A 584 -15.15 17.29 -20.28
N PHE A 585 -13.85 17.26 -20.50
CA PHE A 585 -13.02 16.09 -20.23
C PHE A 585 -11.57 16.53 -20.00
N VAL A 586 -10.73 15.63 -19.50
CA VAL A 586 -9.29 15.86 -19.35
C VAL A 586 -8.56 15.10 -20.45
N SER A 587 -7.57 15.75 -21.04
CA SER A 587 -6.65 15.13 -21.99
C SER A 587 -5.27 15.73 -21.75
N GLU A 588 -4.26 14.88 -21.58
CA GLU A 588 -2.88 15.29 -21.26
C GLU A 588 -2.84 16.34 -20.13
N GLU A 589 -3.49 16.04 -19.00
CA GLU A 589 -3.59 16.91 -17.81
C GLU A 589 -4.21 18.31 -18.06
N SER A 590 -4.79 18.52 -19.24
CA SER A 590 -5.38 19.79 -19.67
C SER A 590 -6.90 19.69 -19.69
N LEU A 591 -7.57 20.77 -19.34
CA LEU A 591 -9.02 20.87 -19.46
C LEU A 591 -9.40 21.03 -20.94
N CYS A 592 -10.28 20.15 -21.42
CA CYS A 592 -10.80 20.16 -22.78
C CYS A 592 -12.31 20.37 -22.80
N LEU A 593 -12.79 21.06 -23.83
CA LEU A 593 -14.20 21.31 -24.06
C LEU A 593 -14.54 20.89 -25.49
N ALA A 594 -15.44 19.92 -25.61
CA ALA A 594 -16.10 19.60 -26.87
C ALA A 594 -17.42 20.35 -26.96
N ASN A 595 -17.68 20.97 -28.11
CA ASN A 595 -18.93 21.69 -28.37
C ASN A 595 -19.52 21.26 -29.72
N ARG A 596 -20.82 20.96 -29.74
CA ARG A 596 -21.57 20.65 -30.97
C ARG A 596 -22.36 21.89 -31.42
N LEU A 597 -21.97 22.47 -32.56
CA LEU A 597 -22.71 23.58 -33.18
C LEU A 597 -23.79 23.03 -34.11
N PHE A 598 -25.00 23.60 -34.02
CA PHE A 598 -26.17 23.24 -34.83
C PHE A 598 -26.37 24.20 -36.02
N ASP A 599 -25.30 24.81 -36.53
CA ASP A 599 -25.35 25.30 -37.91
C ASP A 599 -25.45 24.06 -38.83
N ASP A 600 -26.05 24.18 -40.02
CA ASP A 600 -26.50 23.09 -40.93
C ASP A 600 -25.47 21.95 -41.21
N ASP A 601 -24.22 22.09 -40.79
CA ASP A 601 -23.07 21.21 -41.06
C ASP A 601 -22.76 20.17 -39.96
N GLY A 602 -23.39 20.25 -38.78
CA GLY A 602 -23.30 19.22 -37.72
C GLY A 602 -21.89 18.98 -37.15
N THR A 603 -21.10 20.03 -36.99
CA THR A 603 -19.67 19.96 -36.63
C THR A 603 -19.44 19.90 -35.11
N ILE A 604 -18.48 19.08 -34.66
CA ILE A 604 -18.01 19.03 -33.27
C ILE A 604 -16.64 19.69 -33.19
N ASP A 605 -16.55 20.76 -32.40
CA ASP A 605 -15.31 21.50 -32.15
C ASP A 605 -14.67 21.04 -30.84
N ILE A 606 -13.37 20.74 -30.89
CA ILE A 606 -12.58 20.37 -29.71
C ILE A 606 -11.64 21.50 -29.34
N TRP A 607 -11.77 21.99 -28.10
CA TRP A 607 -10.96 23.05 -27.53
C TRP A 607 -10.13 22.49 -26.38
N ARG A 608 -8.88 22.95 -26.26
CA ARG A 608 -7.97 22.62 -25.14
C ARG A 608 -7.45 23.91 -24.51
N MET A 609 -7.46 23.97 -23.20
CA MET A 609 -6.85 25.06 -22.44
C MET A 609 -5.34 24.81 -22.33
N LYS A 610 -4.51 25.69 -22.90
CA LYS A 610 -3.05 25.54 -22.86
C LYS A 610 -2.44 25.95 -21.52
N GLU A 611 -3.01 26.98 -20.89
CA GLU A 611 -2.58 27.46 -19.58
C GLU A 611 -3.78 27.42 -18.63
N TYR A 612 -3.71 26.53 -17.64
CA TYR A 612 -4.82 26.31 -16.73
C TYR A 612 -5.22 27.60 -16.00
N GLY A 613 -6.53 27.88 -15.94
CA GLY A 613 -7.07 29.07 -15.29
C GLY A 613 -7.02 30.35 -16.12
N HIS A 614 -6.40 30.33 -17.32
CA HIS A 614 -6.33 31.48 -18.23
C HIS A 614 -7.27 31.29 -19.42
N PRO A 615 -8.48 31.91 -19.46
CA PRO A 615 -9.44 31.67 -20.52
C PRO A 615 -8.97 32.11 -21.92
N GLU A 616 -8.02 33.04 -22.01
CA GLU A 616 -7.42 33.45 -23.28
C GLU A 616 -6.54 32.35 -23.90
N SER A 617 -6.17 31.34 -23.13
CA SER A 617 -5.33 30.21 -23.58
C SER A 617 -6.12 29.07 -24.22
N TRP A 618 -7.45 29.20 -24.37
CA TRP A 618 -8.26 28.23 -25.10
C TRP A 618 -7.85 28.19 -26.58
N VAL A 619 -7.36 27.04 -27.03
CA VAL A 619 -6.98 26.81 -28.42
C VAL A 619 -7.85 25.72 -29.02
N LYS A 620 -8.54 26.04 -30.13
CA LYS A 620 -9.25 25.04 -30.94
C LYS A 620 -8.23 24.07 -31.54
N GLN A 621 -8.34 22.79 -31.20
CA GLN A 621 -7.42 21.76 -31.71
C GLN A 621 -7.83 21.33 -33.13
N PHE A 622 -9.10 20.96 -33.31
CA PHE A 622 -9.66 20.55 -34.60
C PHE A 622 -11.19 20.60 -34.59
N SER A 623 -11.81 20.42 -35.76
CA SER A 623 -13.26 20.27 -35.93
C SER A 623 -13.55 18.97 -36.69
N ILE A 624 -14.59 18.24 -36.30
CA ILE A 624 -15.05 17.04 -37.01
C ILE A 624 -16.39 17.36 -37.68
N ASN A 625 -16.43 17.32 -39.02
CA ASN A 625 -17.62 17.61 -39.82
C ASN A 625 -18.44 16.34 -40.12
N SER A 626 -19.76 16.49 -40.32
CA SER A 626 -20.67 15.42 -40.69
C SER A 626 -20.41 14.74 -42.04
N HIS A 627 -19.75 15.40 -42.99
CA HIS A 627 -19.67 14.96 -44.39
C HIS A 627 -18.50 14.04 -44.77
N ILE A 628 -17.64 13.62 -43.83
CA ILE A 628 -16.50 12.74 -44.16
C ILE A 628 -17.00 11.29 -44.32
N THR A 629 -16.85 10.70 -45.52
CA THR A 629 -17.08 9.27 -45.79
C THR A 629 -15.80 8.47 -45.59
N PHE A 630 -15.84 7.41 -44.76
CA PHE A 630 -14.69 6.55 -44.46
C PHE A 630 -14.76 5.20 -45.17
N ASN A 631 -13.59 4.67 -45.52
CA ASN A 631 -13.40 3.35 -46.10
C ASN A 631 -13.12 2.37 -44.95
N VAL A 632 -14.18 1.86 -44.30
CA VAL A 632 -14.05 0.92 -43.17
C VAL A 632 -14.03 -0.50 -43.74
N GLY A 633 -12.85 -0.95 -44.17
CA GLY A 633 -12.66 -2.32 -44.62
C GLY A 633 -13.18 -3.31 -43.58
N ILE A 634 -14.18 -4.11 -43.98
CA ILE A 634 -14.95 -5.13 -43.22
C ILE A 634 -16.32 -4.67 -42.70
N VAL A 635 -16.56 -3.39 -42.37
CA VAL A 635 -17.86 -2.98 -41.81
C VAL A 635 -18.84 -2.47 -42.88
N ASP A 636 -18.39 -2.13 -44.09
CA ASP A 636 -19.29 -1.72 -45.19
C ASP A 636 -20.31 -2.81 -45.59
N GLU A 637 -19.94 -4.10 -45.52
CA GLU A 637 -20.88 -5.20 -45.79
C GLU A 637 -21.95 -5.34 -44.69
N ILE A 638 -21.56 -5.20 -43.42
CA ILE A 638 -22.47 -5.31 -42.27
C ILE A 638 -23.36 -4.05 -42.16
N PHE A 639 -22.80 -2.85 -42.43
CA PHE A 639 -23.56 -1.58 -42.44
C PHE A 639 -24.59 -1.54 -43.58
N SER A 640 -24.26 -2.09 -44.76
CA SER A 640 -25.20 -2.21 -45.89
C SER A 640 -26.39 -3.13 -45.57
N LEU A 641 -26.12 -4.24 -44.86
CA LEU A 641 -27.12 -5.23 -44.45
C LEU A 641 -28.08 -4.72 -43.35
N LEU A 642 -27.60 -3.96 -42.38
CA LEU A 642 -28.41 -3.53 -41.22
C LEU A 642 -29.30 -2.31 -41.49
N ASN A 643 -28.94 -1.43 -42.45
CA ASN A 643 -29.62 -0.14 -42.67
C ASN A 643 -30.26 0.03 -44.06
N GLY A 644 -30.55 -1.06 -44.78
CA GLY A 644 -31.33 -1.00 -46.03
C GLY A 644 -30.69 -0.13 -47.13
N GLY A 645 -29.37 -0.14 -47.24
CA GLY A 645 -28.65 0.50 -48.35
C GLY A 645 -28.62 2.03 -48.36
N HIS A 646 -28.94 2.73 -47.26
CA HIS A 646 -28.83 4.19 -47.19
C HIS A 646 -27.55 4.62 -46.47
N GLN A 647 -26.58 5.17 -47.22
CA GLN A 647 -25.39 5.84 -46.67
C GLN A 647 -25.81 7.12 -45.93
N ARG A 648 -25.79 7.11 -44.60
CA ARG A 648 -25.92 8.32 -43.76
C ARG A 648 -24.58 8.63 -43.07
N GLN A 649 -24.28 9.92 -43.10
CA GLN A 649 -23.08 10.68 -42.74
C GLN A 649 -22.56 10.51 -41.29
N VAL A 650 -21.25 10.72 -41.07
CA VAL A 650 -20.46 10.20 -39.94
C VAL A 650 -20.51 11.04 -38.64
N ALA A 651 -20.93 12.31 -38.67
CA ALA A 651 -21.25 13.01 -37.40
C ALA A 651 -22.50 12.42 -36.70
N HIS A 652 -23.31 11.63 -37.42
CA HIS A 652 -24.35 10.80 -36.80
C HIS A 652 -23.81 9.45 -36.32
N PHE A 653 -22.50 9.18 -36.38
CA PHE A 653 -21.89 7.98 -35.80
C PHE A 653 -21.16 8.32 -34.50
N LEU A 654 -20.39 9.41 -34.44
CA LEU A 654 -19.68 9.83 -33.23
C LEU A 654 -20.55 10.71 -32.31
N VAL A 655 -20.66 10.34 -31.05
CA VAL A 655 -21.56 11.00 -30.09
C VAL A 655 -20.82 11.93 -29.16
N LYS A 656 -19.79 11.41 -28.49
CA LYS A 656 -19.11 12.10 -27.39
C LYS A 656 -17.63 11.70 -27.38
N PRO A 657 -16.70 12.67 -27.37
CA PRO A 657 -15.30 12.37 -27.11
C PRO A 657 -15.15 12.00 -25.64
N ILE A 658 -14.35 10.99 -25.34
CA ILE A 658 -14.24 10.42 -24.00
C ILE A 658 -12.86 10.75 -23.39
N ALA A 659 -11.79 10.38 -24.09
CA ALA A 659 -10.41 10.51 -23.62
C ALA A 659 -9.43 10.61 -24.79
N SER A 660 -8.16 10.91 -24.52
CA SER A 660 -7.07 10.84 -25.49
C SER A 660 -6.16 9.66 -25.19
N ARG A 661 -5.58 9.08 -26.24
CA ARG A 661 -4.52 8.09 -26.18
C ARG A 661 -3.14 8.76 -26.18
N GLU A 662 -2.13 8.07 -25.69
CA GLU A 662 -0.73 8.54 -25.67
C GLU A 662 -0.17 8.79 -27.06
N ASN A 663 -0.61 8.01 -28.05
CA ASN A 663 -0.24 8.20 -29.45
C ASN A 663 -0.92 9.42 -30.11
N GLY A 664 -1.69 10.20 -29.35
CA GLY A 664 -2.39 11.41 -29.80
C GLY A 664 -3.75 11.16 -30.44
N GLN A 665 -4.18 9.91 -30.61
CA GLN A 665 -5.52 9.59 -31.07
C GLN A 665 -6.56 9.89 -29.99
N MET A 666 -7.81 10.16 -30.39
CA MET A 666 -8.89 10.45 -29.45
C MET A 666 -9.91 9.32 -29.42
N LEU A 667 -10.33 8.91 -28.22
CA LEU A 667 -11.33 7.89 -28.01
C LEU A 667 -12.74 8.48 -28.04
N TRP A 668 -13.64 7.82 -28.75
CA TRP A 668 -15.01 8.26 -28.96
C TRP A 668 -16.02 7.16 -28.66
N ARG A 669 -17.18 7.59 -28.17
CA ARG A 669 -18.39 6.78 -28.17
C ARG A 669 -19.10 6.91 -29.52
N ALA A 670 -19.38 5.77 -30.15
CA ALA A 670 -20.27 5.69 -31.30
C ALA A 670 -21.75 5.54 -30.90
N ASN A 671 -22.67 5.90 -31.79
CA ASN A 671 -24.12 5.90 -31.57
C ASN A 671 -24.68 4.50 -31.26
N ASN A 672 -24.04 3.45 -31.78
CA ASN A 672 -24.37 2.06 -31.50
C ASN A 672 -23.72 1.50 -30.23
N GLY A 673 -23.01 2.32 -29.44
CA GLY A 673 -22.38 1.93 -28.19
C GLY A 673 -20.94 1.43 -28.32
N LEU A 674 -20.35 1.42 -29.52
CA LEU A 674 -18.95 1.04 -29.72
C LEU A 674 -17.97 2.09 -29.20
N LEU A 675 -16.85 1.61 -28.65
CA LEU A 675 -15.65 2.42 -28.42
C LEU A 675 -14.78 2.41 -29.68
N VAL A 676 -14.45 3.60 -30.16
CA VAL A 676 -13.59 3.76 -31.34
C VAL A 676 -12.45 4.73 -31.06
N SER A 677 -11.30 4.50 -31.69
CA SER A 677 -10.18 5.45 -31.72
C SER A 677 -10.26 6.28 -33.00
N TYR A 678 -10.01 7.58 -32.92
CA TYR A 678 -9.93 8.49 -34.06
C TYR A 678 -8.55 9.13 -34.14
N ASP A 679 -7.85 8.86 -35.23
CA ASP A 679 -6.60 9.52 -35.57
C ASP A 679 -6.88 10.83 -36.31
N THR A 680 -6.54 11.95 -35.68
CA THR A 680 -6.77 13.29 -36.23
C THR A 680 -5.81 13.64 -37.36
N ALA A 681 -4.65 13.00 -37.47
CA ALA A 681 -3.63 13.33 -38.46
C ALA A 681 -3.95 12.70 -39.83
N VAL A 682 -4.46 11.47 -39.83
CA VAL A 682 -4.85 10.75 -41.04
C VAL A 682 -6.36 10.66 -41.25
N GLU A 683 -7.15 11.23 -40.34
CA GLU A 683 -8.60 11.19 -40.32
C GLU A 683 -9.14 9.75 -40.44
N LYS A 684 -8.68 8.84 -39.56
CA LYS A 684 -9.06 7.42 -39.59
C LYS A 684 -9.72 7.00 -38.29
N ILE A 685 -10.80 6.22 -38.38
CA ILE A 685 -11.48 5.61 -37.23
C ILE A 685 -11.13 4.12 -37.17
N GLU A 686 -10.79 3.64 -35.98
CA GLU A 686 -10.53 2.22 -35.70
C GLU A 686 -11.46 1.73 -34.59
N ASN A 687 -12.05 0.55 -34.78
CA ASN A 687 -12.90 -0.09 -33.79
C ASN A 687 -12.02 -0.83 -32.77
N LEU A 688 -12.19 -0.55 -31.49
CA LEU A 688 -11.42 -1.18 -30.41
C LEU A 688 -12.09 -2.47 -29.88
N GLY A 689 -13.16 -2.95 -30.52
CA GLY A 689 -13.80 -4.22 -30.19
C GLY A 689 -14.67 -4.20 -28.93
N ILE A 690 -14.77 -3.06 -28.25
CA ILE A 690 -15.55 -2.89 -27.02
C ILE A 690 -16.91 -2.27 -27.38
N CYS A 691 -17.99 -2.98 -27.00
CA CYS A 691 -19.36 -2.54 -27.22
C CYS A 691 -20.09 -2.41 -25.88
N ASN A 692 -20.80 -1.30 -25.70
CA ASN A 692 -21.74 -1.14 -24.60
C ASN A 692 -23.16 -1.46 -25.06
N ALA A 693 -23.82 -2.37 -24.36
CA ALA A 693 -25.21 -2.70 -24.67
C ALA A 693 -26.16 -1.50 -24.43
N ASN A 694 -26.81 -1.04 -25.51
CA ASN A 694 -27.67 0.14 -25.51
C ASN A 694 -29.11 -0.20 -25.05
N PHE A 695 -29.33 -0.53 -23.78
CA PHE A 695 -30.67 -0.89 -23.31
C PHE A 695 -31.56 0.28 -22.88
N LEU A 696 -31.05 1.52 -22.77
CA LEU A 696 -31.87 2.69 -22.40
C LEU A 696 -31.39 3.98 -23.09
N PRO A 697 -32.30 4.87 -23.51
CA PRO A 697 -31.96 6.09 -24.28
C PRO A 697 -31.23 7.20 -23.50
N TYR A 698 -30.83 6.98 -22.24
CA TYR A 698 -30.40 8.05 -21.33
C TYR A 698 -29.05 7.88 -20.61
N ARG A 699 -28.11 7.00 -21.02
CA ARG A 699 -26.87 6.80 -20.23
C ARG A 699 -25.55 6.73 -21.00
N ASP A 700 -24.56 7.45 -20.48
CA ASP A 700 -23.12 7.37 -20.77
C ASP A 700 -22.48 6.16 -20.10
N ALA A 701 -23.01 4.98 -20.41
CA ALA A 701 -22.55 3.71 -19.86
C ALA A 701 -21.13 3.32 -20.36
N LEU A 702 -20.67 3.91 -21.45
CA LEU A 702 -19.29 3.75 -21.89
C LEU A 702 -18.44 4.86 -21.28
N TYR A 703 -17.55 4.49 -20.35
CA TYR A 703 -16.61 5.39 -19.71
C TYR A 703 -15.19 4.92 -19.97
N VAL A 704 -14.31 5.85 -20.33
CA VAL A 704 -12.87 5.61 -20.47
C VAL A 704 -12.13 6.75 -19.82
N ASN A 705 -11.16 6.45 -18.97
CA ASN A 705 -10.28 7.45 -18.40
C ASN A 705 -8.94 6.84 -18.02
N THR A 706 -7.91 7.66 -17.86
CA THR A 706 -6.63 7.24 -17.31
C THR A 706 -6.83 6.77 -15.87
N TYR A 707 -6.21 5.65 -15.54
CA TYR A 707 -6.27 5.02 -14.24
C TYR A 707 -4.86 4.64 -13.80
N LYS A 708 -4.53 5.06 -12.57
CA LYS A 708 -3.26 4.77 -11.93
C LYS A 708 -3.46 3.66 -10.92
N VAL A 709 -2.69 2.58 -11.02
CA VAL A 709 -2.66 1.55 -9.98
C VAL A 709 -2.20 2.19 -8.67
N SER A 710 -2.95 1.97 -7.58
CA SER A 710 -2.69 2.63 -6.30
C SER A 710 -2.96 1.73 -5.10
N LEU A 711 -2.24 2.00 -4.01
CA LEU A 711 -2.40 1.33 -2.71
C LEU A 711 -3.16 2.20 -1.71
N ILE A 712 -3.91 3.20 -2.18
CA ILE A 712 -4.65 4.11 -1.32
C ILE A 712 -5.72 3.34 -0.53
N LEU A 713 -5.63 3.45 0.80
CA LEU A 713 -6.59 2.89 1.73
C LEU A 713 -7.82 3.79 1.87
N LEU A 714 -8.98 3.18 2.06
CA LEU A 714 -10.28 3.87 2.16
C LEU A 714 -10.81 3.98 3.60
N ASP A 715 -10.04 3.51 4.58
CA ASP A 715 -10.47 3.45 5.96
C ASP A 715 -10.48 4.83 6.62
N LYS A 716 -11.41 5.01 7.56
CA LYS A 716 -11.50 6.23 8.35
C LYS A 716 -10.19 6.43 9.09
N ARG A 717 -9.68 7.65 9.03
CA ARG A 717 -8.64 8.13 9.94
C ARG A 717 -9.25 8.40 11.33
N THR A 718 -9.99 7.43 11.87
CA THR A 718 -10.47 7.44 13.26
C THR A 718 -9.62 6.42 14.01
N ASP A 719 -8.64 6.96 14.72
CA ASP A 719 -7.99 6.40 15.90
C ASP A 719 -7.15 5.11 15.73
N TYR A 720 -5.95 5.27 15.16
CA TYR A 720 -4.74 4.65 15.76
C TYR A 720 -4.24 5.45 16.98
N LEU A 721 -4.96 6.50 17.37
CA LEU A 721 -4.67 7.47 18.44
C LEU A 721 -5.77 7.47 19.51
N SER A 722 -6.16 6.30 20.01
CA SER A 722 -6.64 6.17 21.39
C SER A 722 -6.73 4.68 21.72
N GLY A 723 -5.86 4.23 22.62
CA GLY A 723 -6.06 2.96 23.31
C GLY A 723 -7.43 2.98 23.97
N ASN A 724 -8.34 2.14 23.48
CA ASN A 724 -9.58 1.90 24.19
C ASN A 724 -9.23 1.21 25.50
N THR A 725 -9.28 2.01 26.56
CA THR A 725 -9.45 1.58 27.94
C THR A 725 -10.84 0.99 28.06
N SER A 726 -11.00 -0.30 27.74
CA SER A 726 -12.17 -1.05 28.17
C SER A 726 -12.03 -1.40 29.66
N SER A 727 -12.64 -0.53 30.45
CA SER A 727 -13.26 -0.78 31.75
C SER A 727 -13.44 -2.25 32.12
N CYS A 728 -12.59 -2.75 33.01
CA CYS A 728 -12.94 -3.82 33.94
C CYS A 728 -13.70 -3.20 35.12
N GLU A 729 -15.03 -3.18 35.05
CA GLU A 729 -15.87 -3.10 36.24
C GLU A 729 -16.50 -4.47 36.52
N GLU A 730 -16.12 -4.98 37.69
CA GLU A 730 -16.91 -5.76 38.65
C GLU A 730 -17.68 -7.01 38.20
N SER A 731 -17.22 -8.16 38.69
CA SER A 731 -18.08 -9.07 39.44
C SER A 731 -17.27 -9.97 40.38
N ILE A 732 -17.36 -9.65 41.68
CA ILE A 732 -17.28 -10.47 42.91
C ILE A 732 -16.40 -11.73 42.89
#